data_AF-A0A6J3GIN9-F1
#
_entry.id   AF-A0A6J3GIN9-F1
#
_cell.length_a   1.000
_cell.length_b   1.000
_cell.length_c   1.000
_cell.angle_alpha   90.00
_cell.angle_beta   90.00
_cell.angle_gamma   90.00
#
_symmetry.space_group_name_H-M   'P 1'
#
loop_
_entity.id
_entity.type
_entity.pdbx_description
1 polymer ?
#
loop_
_entity_poly.entity_id
_entity_poly.type
_entity_poly.pdbx_seq_one_letter_code
_entity_poly.pdbx_strand_id
1 'polypeptide(L)'
;MSTMRLLTLALLFSCSVARAACDPKIVNIGAVLSTRKHEQMFREAVNQANKRHGSWKIQLNATSVTHKPNAIQMALSVCEDLISSQVYAILVSHPPTPNDHFTPTPVSYTAGFYRIPVLGLTTRMSIYSDKSIHLSFLRTVPPYSHQSSVWFEMMRVYSWNHVILLVSDDHEGRAAQKRLETLLEERESKAEKVLQFDPGTKNVTALLMEAKELEARVIILSASEDDAATVYRAAAMLNMTGSGYVWLVGEREISGNALRYAPDGILGLQLINGKNESAHISDAVGVVAQAVHELLEKENITDPPRGCVGNTNIWKTGPLFKRVLMSSKYADGVTGRVEFNEDGDRKFANYSIMNLQNRKLVQVGIYNGTHVIPNDRKIIWPGGETEKPRGYQMSTRLKIVTIHQEPFVYVKPTLSDGTCKEEFTVNGDPVKKVICTGPNDTSPGSPRHTVPQCCYGFCIDLLIKLARTMNFTYEVHLVADGKFGTQERVNNSNKKEWNGMMGELLSGQADMIVAPLTINNERAQYIEFSKPFKYQGLTILVKKEIPRSTLDSFMQPFQSTLWLLVGLSVHVVAVMLYLLDRFSPFGRFKVNSEDEEEDALTLSSAMWFSWGVLLNSGIGEGAPRSFSARILGMVWAGFAMIIVASYTANLAAFLVLDRPEERITGINDPRLRNPSDKFIYATVKQSSVDIYFRRQVELSTMYRHMEKHNYESAAEAIQAVRDNKLHAFIWDSAVLEFEASQKCDLVTTGELFFRSGFGIGMRKDSPWKQNVSLSILKSHENGFMEDLDKTWVRYQECDSRSNAPATLTFENMAGVFMLVAGGIVAGIFLIFIEIAYKRHKDARRKQMQLAFAAVNVWRKNLQDRKSGRAEPDPKKKATFRAITSTLASSFKRRRSSKDTQYHPTDITGPLNLSDPSVSTVV
;
A
#
# COMPACT_ATOMS: atom_id res chain seq x y z
N MET A 1 -35.26 -104.93 41.33
CA MET A 1 -34.37 -104.33 42.37
C MET A 1 -33.19 -103.56 41.74
N SER A 2 -33.40 -102.83 40.63
CA SER A 2 -32.30 -102.31 39.79
C SER A 2 -32.24 -100.79 39.66
N THR A 3 -33.31 -100.07 40.02
CA THR A 3 -33.40 -98.60 39.95
C THR A 3 -32.58 -97.90 41.04
N MET A 4 -32.42 -98.52 42.22
CA MET A 4 -31.81 -97.87 43.39
C MET A 4 -30.28 -97.83 43.39
N ARG A 5 -29.60 -98.50 42.43
CA ARG A 5 -28.13 -98.44 42.26
C ARG A 5 -27.65 -97.40 41.24
N LEU A 6 -28.51 -96.91 40.33
CA LEU A 6 -28.12 -95.84 39.40
C LEU A 6 -28.14 -94.46 40.08
N LEU A 7 -29.16 -94.16 40.91
CA LEU A 7 -29.28 -92.86 41.57
C LEU A 7 -28.07 -92.54 42.48
N THR A 8 -27.54 -93.54 43.20
CA THR A 8 -26.43 -93.33 44.13
C THR A 8 -25.10 -93.07 43.41
N LEU A 9 -24.84 -93.72 42.26
CA LEU A 9 -23.67 -93.36 41.43
C LEU A 9 -23.83 -91.97 40.80
N ALA A 10 -25.03 -91.61 40.32
CA ALA A 10 -25.28 -90.30 39.71
C ALA A 10 -25.10 -89.14 40.71
N LEU A 11 -25.52 -89.32 41.97
CA LEU A 11 -25.32 -88.33 43.04
C LEU A 11 -23.85 -88.17 43.46
N LEU A 12 -23.07 -89.26 43.47
CA LEU A 12 -21.63 -89.19 43.78
C LEU A 12 -20.82 -88.54 42.65
N PHE A 13 -21.15 -88.78 41.38
CA PHE A 13 -20.51 -88.10 40.24
C PHE A 13 -20.85 -86.62 40.19
N SER A 14 -22.11 -86.23 40.41
CA SER A 14 -22.53 -84.81 40.39
C SER A 14 -21.94 -83.99 41.54
N CYS A 15 -21.77 -84.56 42.74
CA CYS A 15 -21.02 -83.90 43.82
C CYS A 15 -19.52 -83.73 43.52
N SER A 16 -18.94 -84.56 42.64
CA SER A 16 -17.52 -84.50 42.31
C SER A 16 -17.19 -83.39 41.29
N VAL A 17 -18.08 -83.14 40.33
CA VAL A 17 -17.90 -82.09 39.30
C VAL A 17 -18.12 -80.68 39.88
N ALA A 18 -19.02 -80.52 40.86
CA ALA A 18 -19.32 -79.23 41.49
C ALA A 18 -18.17 -78.62 42.32
N ARG A 19 -17.02 -79.31 42.45
CA ARG A 19 -15.82 -78.81 43.14
C ARG A 19 -14.69 -78.35 42.22
N ALA A 20 -14.89 -78.34 40.90
CA ALA A 20 -14.12 -77.49 39.99
C ALA A 20 -14.55 -76.01 40.14
N ALA A 21 -14.38 -75.47 41.36
CA ALA A 21 -14.69 -74.08 41.66
C ALA A 21 -13.74 -73.16 40.87
N CYS A 22 -14.25 -72.03 40.40
CA CYS A 22 -13.43 -71.05 39.69
C CYS A 22 -12.46 -70.37 40.67
N ASP A 23 -11.16 -70.61 40.51
CA ASP A 23 -10.15 -69.78 41.17
C ASP A 23 -10.28 -68.32 40.68
N PRO A 24 -10.23 -67.32 41.59
CA PRO A 24 -10.38 -65.93 41.20
C PRO A 24 -9.17 -65.47 40.40
N LYS A 25 -9.39 -64.73 39.29
CA LYS A 25 -8.29 -64.18 38.51
C LYS A 25 -7.55 -63.11 39.32
N ILE A 26 -6.29 -63.38 39.62
CA ILE A 26 -5.41 -62.45 40.34
C ILE A 26 -4.92 -61.36 39.38
N VAL A 27 -5.12 -60.10 39.75
CA VAL A 27 -4.69 -58.92 38.99
C VAL A 27 -3.68 -58.13 39.81
N ASN A 28 -2.42 -58.13 39.37
CA ASN A 28 -1.34 -57.44 40.08
C ASN A 28 -1.30 -55.95 39.72
N ILE A 29 -1.21 -55.09 40.73
CA ILE A 29 -1.01 -53.63 40.60
C ILE A 29 0.37 -53.31 41.17
N GLY A 30 1.19 -52.60 40.39
CA GLY A 30 2.51 -52.14 40.80
C GLY A 30 2.47 -50.72 41.39
N ALA A 31 3.42 -50.41 42.29
CA ALA A 31 3.63 -49.05 42.76
C ALA A 31 5.12 -48.73 43.01
N VAL A 32 5.56 -47.56 42.56
CA VAL A 32 6.89 -46.98 42.85
C VAL A 32 6.69 -45.79 43.78
N LEU A 33 7.11 -45.92 45.04
CA LEU A 33 6.70 -45.02 46.12
C LEU A 33 7.88 -44.41 46.89
N SER A 34 7.63 -43.24 47.48
CA SER A 34 8.61 -42.42 48.20
C SER A 34 9.15 -43.07 49.48
N THR A 35 8.32 -43.83 50.22
CA THR A 35 8.68 -44.44 51.50
C THR A 35 7.97 -45.79 51.72
N ARG A 36 8.57 -46.66 52.56
CA ARG A 36 7.94 -47.93 52.99
C ARG A 36 6.60 -47.76 53.70
N LYS A 37 6.36 -46.61 54.35
CA LYS A 37 5.05 -46.29 54.95
C LYS A 37 3.97 -46.18 53.86
N HIS A 38 4.29 -45.55 52.73
CA HIS A 38 3.36 -45.44 51.61
C HIS A 38 3.13 -46.79 50.91
N GLU A 39 4.10 -47.71 50.92
CA GLU A 39 3.88 -49.09 50.47
C GLU A 39 2.86 -49.85 51.35
N GLN A 40 2.88 -49.64 52.66
CA GLN A 40 1.86 -50.18 53.57
C GLN A 40 0.48 -49.58 53.28
N MET A 41 0.38 -48.25 53.17
CA MET A 41 -0.86 -47.55 52.78
C MET A 41 -1.41 -48.03 51.42
N PHE A 42 -0.54 -48.32 50.45
CA PHE A 42 -0.92 -48.87 49.15
C PHE A 42 -1.48 -50.28 49.24
N ARG A 43 -0.85 -51.17 50.01
CA ARG A 43 -1.37 -52.53 50.28
C ARG A 43 -2.72 -52.47 51.02
N GLU A 44 -2.87 -51.55 51.97
CA GLU A 44 -4.14 -51.30 52.65
C GLU A 44 -5.23 -50.78 51.70
N ALA A 45 -4.90 -49.84 50.80
CA ALA A 45 -5.82 -49.34 49.78
C ALA A 45 -6.27 -50.44 48.82
N VAL A 46 -5.36 -51.32 48.36
CA VAL A 46 -5.72 -52.47 47.51
C VAL A 46 -6.59 -53.48 48.27
N ASN A 47 -6.31 -53.71 49.57
CA ASN A 47 -7.17 -54.54 50.42
C ASN A 47 -8.55 -53.92 50.68
N GLN A 48 -8.68 -52.58 50.73
CA GLN A 48 -9.97 -51.89 50.78
C GLN A 48 -10.71 -51.96 49.45
N ALA A 49 -10.00 -51.82 48.32
CA ALA A 49 -10.58 -51.99 46.99
C ALA A 49 -11.09 -53.43 46.76
N ASN A 50 -10.37 -54.45 47.22
CA ASN A 50 -10.84 -55.83 47.25
C ASN A 50 -12.14 -56.00 48.06
N LYS A 51 -12.32 -55.26 49.16
CA LYS A 51 -13.57 -55.28 49.95
C LYS A 51 -14.75 -54.54 49.29
N ARG A 52 -14.50 -53.64 48.32
CA ARG A 52 -15.53 -52.85 47.62
C ARG A 52 -15.89 -53.39 46.23
N HIS A 53 -14.88 -53.84 45.47
CA HIS A 53 -14.99 -54.24 44.05
C HIS A 53 -14.52 -55.67 43.79
N GLY A 54 -13.96 -56.36 44.78
CA GLY A 54 -13.58 -57.75 44.68
C GLY A 54 -14.82 -58.64 44.54
N SER A 55 -14.71 -59.66 43.70
CA SER A 55 -15.77 -60.63 43.45
C SER A 55 -15.17 -62.03 43.46
N TRP A 56 -16.03 -63.06 43.47
CA TRP A 56 -15.59 -64.45 43.31
C TRP A 56 -14.86 -64.74 41.99
N LYS A 57 -14.81 -63.78 41.04
CA LYS A 57 -14.08 -63.87 39.77
C LYS A 57 -12.74 -63.12 39.75
N ILE A 58 -12.54 -62.10 40.61
CA ILE A 58 -11.42 -61.15 40.50
C ILE A 58 -10.88 -60.78 41.87
N GLN A 59 -9.56 -60.91 42.06
CA GLN A 59 -8.84 -60.48 43.26
C GLN A 59 -7.65 -59.60 42.87
N LEU A 60 -7.58 -58.39 43.43
CA LEU A 60 -6.46 -57.48 43.24
C LEU A 60 -5.31 -57.86 44.18
N ASN A 61 -4.06 -57.74 43.71
CA ASN A 61 -2.85 -57.96 44.52
C ASN A 61 -1.86 -56.80 44.33
N ALA A 62 -1.03 -56.55 45.34
CA ALA A 62 -0.22 -55.34 45.46
C ALA A 62 1.29 -55.65 45.48
N THR A 63 2.01 -55.21 44.44
CA THR A 63 3.48 -55.23 44.38
C THR A 63 4.03 -53.81 44.45
N SER A 64 5.11 -53.60 45.20
CA SER A 64 5.62 -52.26 45.50
C SER A 64 7.14 -52.21 45.55
N VAL A 65 7.70 -51.07 45.16
CA VAL A 65 9.14 -50.79 45.18
C VAL A 65 9.36 -49.37 45.73
N THR A 66 10.31 -49.23 46.66
CA THR A 66 10.82 -47.91 47.08
C THR A 66 11.72 -47.30 46.00
N HIS A 67 11.55 -46.01 45.71
CA HIS A 67 12.39 -45.23 44.78
C HIS A 67 13.90 -45.52 44.89
N LYS A 68 14.59 -45.56 43.73
CA LYS A 68 16.04 -45.72 43.63
C LYS A 68 16.67 -44.37 43.24
N PRO A 69 17.88 -44.02 43.75
CA PRO A 69 18.50 -42.73 43.46
C PRO A 69 19.01 -42.58 42.02
N ASN A 70 19.26 -43.69 41.31
CA ASN A 70 19.69 -43.70 39.92
C ASN A 70 18.53 -44.16 39.01
N ALA A 71 18.19 -43.35 38.01
CA ALA A 71 17.12 -43.63 37.04
C ALA A 71 17.29 -44.98 36.31
N ILE A 72 18.52 -45.42 36.05
CA ILE A 72 18.82 -46.73 35.42
C ILE A 72 18.45 -47.87 36.36
N GLN A 73 18.80 -47.76 37.65
CA GLN A 73 18.42 -48.75 38.67
C GLN A 73 16.90 -48.78 38.88
N MET A 74 16.22 -47.62 38.76
CA MET A 74 14.77 -47.55 38.81
C MET A 74 14.13 -48.26 37.61
N ALA A 75 14.65 -48.07 36.39
CA ALA A 75 14.17 -48.76 35.20
C ALA A 75 14.38 -50.28 35.26
N LEU A 76 15.52 -50.76 35.76
CA LEU A 76 15.80 -52.18 35.99
C LEU A 76 14.84 -52.78 37.02
N SER A 77 14.67 -52.13 38.18
CA SER A 77 13.76 -52.57 39.25
C SER A 77 12.29 -52.59 38.79
N VAL A 78 11.86 -51.69 37.90
CA VAL A 78 10.53 -51.81 37.25
C VAL A 78 10.43 -53.07 36.37
N CYS A 79 11.48 -53.44 35.64
CA CYS A 79 11.51 -54.68 34.85
C CYS A 79 11.57 -55.96 35.70
N GLU A 80 12.39 -55.97 36.75
CA GLU A 80 12.74 -57.16 37.54
C GLU A 80 11.76 -57.42 38.70
N ASP A 81 11.23 -56.38 39.35
CA ASP A 81 10.30 -56.52 40.49
C ASP A 81 8.82 -56.38 40.07
N LEU A 82 8.49 -55.45 39.17
CA LEU A 82 7.10 -55.14 38.81
C LEU A 82 6.63 -55.88 37.54
N ILE A 83 7.34 -55.78 36.42
CA ILE A 83 6.90 -56.39 35.15
C ILE A 83 7.04 -57.93 35.19
N SER A 84 8.01 -58.46 35.91
CA SER A 84 8.07 -59.90 36.26
C SER A 84 6.76 -60.41 36.90
N SER A 85 6.18 -59.59 37.77
CA SER A 85 4.93 -59.83 38.48
C SER A 85 3.66 -59.61 37.64
N GLN A 86 3.75 -59.43 36.32
CA GLN A 86 2.59 -59.22 35.43
C GLN A 86 1.65 -58.08 35.89
N VAL A 87 2.22 -56.90 36.20
CA VAL A 87 1.41 -55.74 36.63
C VAL A 87 0.57 -55.15 35.51
N TYR A 88 -0.69 -54.84 35.81
CA TYR A 88 -1.67 -54.27 34.87
C TYR A 88 -1.57 -52.74 34.80
N ALA A 89 -1.22 -52.08 35.90
CA ALA A 89 -0.94 -50.66 36.00
C ALA A 89 0.17 -50.42 37.03
N ILE A 90 0.90 -49.30 36.88
CA ILE A 90 1.94 -48.87 37.83
C ILE A 90 1.61 -47.48 38.37
N LEU A 91 1.44 -47.35 39.68
CA LEU A 91 1.35 -46.06 40.36
C LEU A 91 2.77 -45.51 40.58
N VAL A 92 2.99 -44.20 40.47
CA VAL A 92 4.30 -43.58 40.72
C VAL A 92 4.18 -42.24 41.46
N SER A 93 4.88 -42.13 42.59
CA SER A 93 5.04 -40.88 43.33
C SER A 93 6.38 -40.19 43.00
N HIS A 94 6.59 -38.96 43.47
CA HIS A 94 7.92 -38.33 43.51
C HIS A 94 8.73 -38.89 44.71
N PRO A 95 10.08 -38.94 44.69
CA PRO A 95 10.88 -39.32 45.85
C PRO A 95 10.88 -38.23 46.95
N PRO A 96 11.30 -38.54 48.20
CA PRO A 96 11.30 -37.60 49.31
C PRO A 96 12.25 -36.40 49.13
N THR A 97 13.36 -36.60 48.41
CA THR A 97 14.35 -35.57 48.09
C THR A 97 14.10 -35.02 46.69
N PRO A 98 13.79 -33.72 46.52
CA PRO A 98 13.51 -33.11 45.22
C PRO A 98 14.80 -32.81 44.44
N ASN A 99 15.58 -33.86 44.13
CA ASN A 99 16.68 -33.80 43.19
C ASN A 99 16.18 -34.28 41.81
N ASP A 100 16.49 -33.48 40.79
CA ASP A 100 16.11 -33.64 39.38
C ASP A 100 14.60 -33.65 39.02
N HIS A 101 14.25 -32.86 38.02
CA HIS A 101 12.87 -32.71 37.50
C HIS A 101 12.40 -33.90 36.63
N PHE A 102 12.98 -35.10 36.78
CA PHE A 102 12.70 -36.25 35.89
C PHE A 102 12.56 -37.60 36.60
N THR A 103 12.32 -37.61 37.92
CA THR A 103 12.32 -38.86 38.72
C THR A 103 11.28 -39.94 38.36
N PRO A 104 10.06 -39.65 37.83
CA PRO A 104 9.15 -40.69 37.34
C PRO A 104 9.34 -41.02 35.84
N THR A 105 10.18 -40.28 35.12
CA THR A 105 10.46 -40.48 33.68
C THR A 105 10.88 -41.90 33.31
N PRO A 106 11.86 -42.56 33.99
CA PRO A 106 12.26 -43.93 33.64
C PRO A 106 11.11 -44.93 33.75
N VAL A 107 10.26 -44.81 34.79
CA VAL A 107 9.07 -45.67 34.98
C VAL A 107 8.10 -45.52 33.80
N SER A 108 7.87 -44.28 33.34
CA SER A 108 7.00 -44.01 32.20
C SER A 108 7.52 -44.60 30.89
N TYR A 109 8.83 -44.60 30.64
CA TYR A 109 9.40 -45.17 29.41
C TYR A 109 9.38 -46.71 29.44
N THR A 110 9.83 -47.34 30.54
CA THR A 110 9.84 -48.81 30.66
C THR A 110 8.43 -49.41 30.56
N ALA A 111 7.45 -48.83 31.24
CA ALA A 111 6.04 -49.25 31.11
C ALA A 111 5.44 -48.85 29.75
N GLY A 112 5.85 -47.72 29.20
CA GLY A 112 5.42 -47.18 27.91
C GLY A 112 5.80 -48.04 26.71
N PHE A 113 6.91 -48.77 26.77
CA PHE A 113 7.30 -49.77 25.77
C PHE A 113 6.23 -50.86 25.62
N TYR A 114 5.85 -51.50 26.74
CA TYR A 114 4.82 -52.55 26.76
C TYR A 114 3.38 -52.02 26.69
N ARG A 115 3.16 -50.71 26.72
CA ARG A 115 1.85 -50.03 26.79
C ARG A 115 1.08 -50.28 28.11
N ILE A 116 1.80 -50.55 29.20
CA ILE A 116 1.24 -50.66 30.56
C ILE A 116 0.92 -49.23 31.07
N PRO A 117 -0.32 -48.93 31.50
CA PRO A 117 -0.68 -47.62 32.05
C PRO A 117 0.10 -47.24 33.31
N VAL A 118 0.50 -45.97 33.41
CA VAL A 118 1.20 -45.40 34.56
C VAL A 118 0.38 -44.25 35.15
N LEU A 119 0.17 -44.26 36.47
CA LEU A 119 -0.58 -43.23 37.20
C LEU A 119 0.36 -42.41 38.10
N GLY A 120 0.65 -41.18 37.69
CA GLY A 120 1.40 -40.20 38.48
C GLY A 120 0.57 -39.64 39.64
N LEU A 121 1.08 -39.78 40.86
CA LEU A 121 0.39 -39.38 42.10
C LEU A 121 0.74 -37.95 42.53
N THR A 122 2.00 -37.53 42.35
CA THR A 122 2.51 -36.22 42.78
C THR A 122 3.29 -35.45 41.70
N THR A 123 3.43 -35.99 40.48
CA THR A 123 4.15 -35.31 39.39
C THR A 123 3.27 -34.36 38.56
N ARG A 124 3.63 -33.08 38.58
CA ARG A 124 2.87 -31.97 37.98
C ARG A 124 3.55 -31.28 36.80
N MET A 125 4.64 -31.86 36.29
CA MET A 125 5.41 -31.27 35.19
C MET A 125 4.73 -31.56 33.85
N SER A 126 4.51 -30.55 33.01
CA SER A 126 3.68 -30.64 31.80
C SER A 126 4.22 -31.57 30.72
N ILE A 127 5.50 -31.94 30.75
CA ILE A 127 6.11 -32.88 29.80
C ILE A 127 5.37 -34.23 29.71
N TYR A 128 4.76 -34.71 30.80
CA TYR A 128 3.99 -35.97 30.80
C TYR A 128 2.59 -35.86 30.17
N SER A 129 2.14 -34.66 29.81
CA SER A 129 0.89 -34.46 29.05
C SER A 129 1.07 -34.93 27.60
N ASP A 130 2.25 -34.73 27.01
CA ASP A 130 2.53 -35.08 25.62
C ASP A 130 2.49 -36.60 25.40
N LYS A 131 1.56 -37.06 24.55
CA LYS A 131 1.36 -38.48 24.24
C LYS A 131 2.18 -39.01 23.07
N SER A 132 2.94 -38.16 22.38
CA SER A 132 4.03 -38.60 21.50
C SER A 132 5.19 -39.17 22.32
N ILE A 133 5.50 -38.55 23.46
CA ILE A 133 6.57 -38.96 24.39
C ILE A 133 6.05 -39.98 25.43
N HIS A 134 5.01 -39.60 26.18
CA HIS A 134 4.54 -40.31 27.38
C HIS A 134 3.17 -40.97 27.17
N LEU A 135 3.05 -41.78 26.11
CA LEU A 135 1.79 -42.36 25.63
C LEU A 135 0.96 -43.11 26.69
N SER A 136 1.59 -43.84 27.62
CA SER A 136 0.89 -44.62 28.66
C SER A 136 0.64 -43.86 29.97
N PHE A 137 1.03 -42.59 30.07
CA PHE A 137 0.98 -41.82 31.31
C PHE A 137 -0.38 -41.13 31.54
N LEU A 138 -0.86 -41.19 32.79
CA LEU A 138 -1.99 -40.45 33.36
C LEU A 138 -1.62 -39.92 34.76
N ARG A 139 -2.43 -39.05 35.37
CA ARG A 139 -2.17 -38.57 36.76
C ARG A 139 -3.38 -38.07 37.54
N THR A 140 -3.34 -38.27 38.86
CA THR A 140 -4.38 -37.81 39.81
C THR A 140 -4.22 -36.37 40.27
N VAL A 141 -3.10 -35.73 39.93
CA VAL A 141 -2.83 -34.29 40.09
C VAL A 141 -2.76 -33.59 38.72
N PRO A 142 -3.30 -32.37 38.56
CA PRO A 142 -3.15 -31.59 37.33
C PRO A 142 -1.70 -31.07 37.16
N PRO A 143 -1.23 -30.88 35.91
CA PRO A 143 0.06 -30.23 35.65
C PRO A 143 0.07 -28.74 36.04
N TYR A 144 1.24 -28.10 36.10
CA TYR A 144 1.33 -26.66 36.38
C TYR A 144 0.72 -25.80 35.26
N SER A 145 0.87 -26.16 33.98
CA SER A 145 0.16 -25.51 32.86
C SER A 145 -1.37 -25.41 33.04
N HIS A 146 -2.00 -26.33 33.79
CA HIS A 146 -3.43 -26.26 34.12
C HIS A 146 -3.79 -25.07 35.04
N GLN A 147 -2.81 -24.48 35.74
CA GLN A 147 -3.01 -23.27 36.54
C GLN A 147 -3.45 -22.07 35.69
N SER A 148 -3.13 -22.08 34.39
CA SER A 148 -3.63 -21.12 33.39
C SER A 148 -5.16 -21.05 33.34
N SER A 149 -5.86 -22.17 33.55
CA SER A 149 -7.34 -22.18 33.62
C SER A 149 -7.86 -21.46 34.88
N VAL A 150 -7.06 -21.39 35.96
CA VAL A 150 -7.42 -20.65 37.17
C VAL A 150 -7.07 -19.17 37.02
N TRP A 151 -5.93 -18.81 36.41
CA TRP A 151 -5.62 -17.42 36.07
C TRP A 151 -6.68 -16.82 35.13
N PHE A 152 -7.11 -17.56 34.11
CA PHE A 152 -8.20 -17.17 33.21
C PHE A 152 -9.54 -16.95 33.95
N GLU A 153 -9.89 -17.83 34.89
CA GLU A 153 -11.08 -17.64 35.72
C GLU A 153 -10.96 -16.42 36.65
N MET A 154 -9.76 -16.14 37.17
CA MET A 154 -9.50 -14.92 37.95
C MET A 154 -9.61 -13.66 37.08
N MET A 155 -9.10 -13.68 35.84
CA MET A 155 -9.31 -12.60 34.86
C MET A 155 -10.80 -12.35 34.60
N ARG A 156 -11.62 -13.41 34.51
CA ARG A 156 -13.08 -13.31 34.39
C ARG A 156 -13.73 -12.66 35.60
N VAL A 157 -13.42 -13.13 36.82
CA VAL A 157 -13.98 -12.59 38.08
C VAL A 157 -13.58 -11.12 38.30
N TYR A 158 -12.36 -10.74 37.93
CA TYR A 158 -11.85 -9.38 38.11
C TYR A 158 -12.02 -8.47 36.88
N SER A 159 -12.53 -8.99 35.77
CA SER A 159 -12.74 -8.26 34.50
C SER A 159 -11.47 -7.60 33.95
N TRP A 160 -10.33 -8.29 34.02
CA TRP A 160 -9.06 -7.83 33.45
C TRP A 160 -8.88 -8.38 32.04
N ASN A 161 -9.13 -7.52 31.04
CA ASN A 161 -9.07 -7.91 29.63
C ASN A 161 -7.67 -7.81 29.01
N HIS A 162 -6.75 -7.08 29.66
CA HIS A 162 -5.38 -6.84 29.21
C HIS A 162 -4.40 -7.40 30.26
N VAL A 163 -3.54 -8.32 29.84
CA VAL A 163 -2.54 -8.98 30.70
C VAL A 163 -1.20 -9.11 29.99
N ILE A 164 -0.12 -9.04 30.77
CA ILE A 164 1.25 -9.36 30.33
C ILE A 164 1.56 -10.79 30.81
N LEU A 165 1.98 -11.67 29.91
CA LEU A 165 2.42 -13.02 30.26
C LEU A 165 3.95 -13.09 30.26
N LEU A 166 4.56 -13.35 31.42
CA LEU A 166 5.99 -13.61 31.59
C LEU A 166 6.21 -15.11 31.81
N VAL A 167 6.97 -15.76 30.92
CA VAL A 167 7.22 -17.21 30.96
C VAL A 167 8.69 -17.54 30.70
N SER A 168 9.22 -18.55 31.39
CA SER A 168 10.50 -19.17 31.01
C SER A 168 10.39 -19.87 29.65
N ASP A 169 11.44 -19.81 28.82
CA ASP A 169 11.54 -20.69 27.64
C ASP A 169 11.98 -22.11 28.05
N ASP A 170 11.08 -22.77 28.77
CA ASP A 170 11.14 -24.20 29.05
C ASP A 170 9.83 -24.88 28.63
N HIS A 171 9.76 -26.21 28.77
CA HIS A 171 8.55 -26.94 28.42
C HIS A 171 7.36 -26.54 29.32
N GLU A 172 7.58 -26.16 30.58
CA GLU A 172 6.50 -25.73 31.47
C GLU A 172 5.94 -24.35 31.05
N GLY A 173 6.80 -23.35 30.87
CA GLY A 173 6.41 -22.01 30.43
C GLY A 173 5.70 -22.01 29.08
N ARG A 174 6.22 -22.74 28.08
CA ARG A 174 5.54 -22.90 26.77
C ARG A 174 4.23 -23.69 26.85
N ALA A 175 4.10 -24.67 27.74
CA ALA A 175 2.84 -25.37 27.95
C ALA A 175 1.79 -24.48 28.64
N ALA A 176 2.20 -23.66 29.62
CA ALA A 176 1.36 -22.66 30.26
C ALA A 176 0.90 -21.57 29.28
N GLN A 177 1.83 -21.02 28.48
CA GLN A 177 1.52 -20.08 27.39
C GLN A 177 0.47 -20.65 26.45
N LYS A 178 0.74 -21.81 25.82
CA LYS A 178 -0.18 -22.44 24.87
C LYS A 178 -1.56 -22.71 25.50
N ARG A 179 -1.59 -23.14 26.77
CA ARG A 179 -2.84 -23.39 27.50
C ARG A 179 -3.63 -22.10 27.71
N LEU A 180 -2.97 -20.99 28.07
CA LEU A 180 -3.63 -19.70 28.24
C LEU A 180 -4.11 -19.14 26.89
N GLU A 181 -3.29 -19.21 25.85
CA GLU A 181 -3.64 -18.81 24.48
C GLU A 181 -4.92 -19.52 24.00
N THR A 182 -5.01 -20.85 24.14
CA THR A 182 -6.24 -21.59 23.74
C THR A 182 -7.49 -21.18 24.51
N LEU A 183 -7.38 -20.70 25.76
CA LEU A 183 -8.52 -20.22 26.55
C LEU A 183 -8.93 -18.78 26.15
N LEU A 184 -7.96 -17.99 25.69
CA LEU A 184 -8.16 -16.63 25.19
C LEU A 184 -8.82 -16.64 23.80
N GLU A 185 -8.38 -17.54 22.91
CA GLU A 185 -8.98 -17.77 21.58
C GLU A 185 -10.49 -18.08 21.65
N GLU A 186 -10.95 -18.80 22.68
CA GLU A 186 -12.38 -19.12 22.87
C GLU A 186 -13.27 -17.89 23.19
N ARG A 187 -12.72 -16.72 23.57
CA ARG A 187 -13.50 -15.64 24.22
C ARG A 187 -13.11 -14.19 23.91
N GLU A 188 -12.49 -13.91 22.76
CA GLU A 188 -12.07 -12.57 22.28
C GLU A 188 -11.08 -11.77 23.16
N SER A 189 -10.86 -12.19 24.40
CA SER A 189 -9.84 -11.68 25.33
C SER A 189 -8.45 -12.03 24.81
N LYS A 190 -7.45 -11.18 25.03
CA LYS A 190 -6.08 -11.37 24.49
C LYS A 190 -5.03 -10.99 25.53
N ALA A 191 -3.87 -11.65 25.50
CA ALA A 191 -2.68 -11.12 26.14
C ALA A 191 -2.20 -9.90 25.33
N GLU A 192 -1.80 -8.81 26.01
CA GLU A 192 -1.26 -7.62 25.31
C GLU A 192 0.12 -7.93 24.73
N LYS A 193 0.94 -8.66 25.49
CA LYS A 193 2.23 -9.21 25.04
C LYS A 193 2.59 -10.46 25.83
N VAL A 194 3.25 -11.40 25.15
CA VAL A 194 3.96 -12.51 25.79
C VAL A 194 5.45 -12.20 25.76
N LEU A 195 6.10 -12.36 26.91
CA LEU A 195 7.51 -12.06 27.13
C LEU A 195 8.20 -13.33 27.65
N GLN A 196 9.03 -13.91 26.79
CA GLN A 196 9.79 -15.13 27.07
C GLN A 196 11.19 -14.76 27.60
N PHE A 197 11.74 -15.56 28.53
CA PHE A 197 13.11 -15.38 29.02
C PHE A 197 13.84 -16.72 29.19
N ASP A 198 15.16 -16.72 28.93
CA ASP A 198 16.00 -17.91 29.09
C ASP A 198 16.14 -18.29 30.58
N PRO A 199 15.88 -19.55 30.98
CA PRO A 199 15.95 -19.98 32.39
C PRO A 199 17.39 -19.89 32.94
N GLY A 200 17.51 -19.49 34.21
CA GLY A 200 18.80 -19.25 34.87
C GLY A 200 19.41 -17.87 34.60
N THR A 201 18.75 -17.03 33.79
CA THR A 201 19.21 -15.66 33.48
C THR A 201 19.16 -14.76 34.72
N LYS A 202 20.33 -14.27 35.13
CA LYS A 202 20.49 -13.43 36.33
C LYS A 202 20.03 -11.98 36.17
N ASN A 203 19.90 -11.49 34.93
CA ASN A 203 19.53 -10.11 34.64
C ASN A 203 18.35 -10.05 33.64
N VAL A 204 17.16 -9.75 34.14
CA VAL A 204 15.91 -9.64 33.36
C VAL A 204 15.40 -8.19 33.29
N THR A 205 16.21 -7.19 33.64
CA THR A 205 15.77 -5.79 33.76
C THR A 205 15.32 -5.19 32.43
N ALA A 206 15.97 -5.52 31.31
CA ALA A 206 15.59 -5.02 29.98
C ALA A 206 14.18 -5.49 29.58
N LEU A 207 13.87 -6.77 29.78
CA LEU A 207 12.55 -7.35 29.52
C LEU A 207 11.45 -6.73 30.41
N LEU A 208 11.79 -6.42 31.66
CA LEU A 208 10.88 -5.75 32.59
C LEU A 208 10.74 -4.24 32.31
N MET A 209 11.73 -3.58 31.70
CA MET A 209 11.58 -2.22 31.17
C MET A 209 10.62 -2.20 29.98
N GLU A 210 10.75 -3.15 29.04
CA GLU A 210 9.79 -3.34 27.96
C GLU A 210 8.37 -3.60 28.49
N ALA A 211 8.23 -4.51 29.47
CA ALA A 211 6.95 -4.78 30.14
C ALA A 211 6.34 -3.55 30.85
N LYS A 212 7.18 -2.58 31.23
CA LYS A 212 6.76 -1.34 31.91
C LYS A 212 6.24 -0.27 30.95
N GLU A 213 6.65 -0.29 29.69
CA GLU A 213 6.12 0.61 28.64
C GLU A 213 4.73 0.20 28.10
N LEU A 214 4.31 -1.06 28.31
CA LEU A 214 2.97 -1.55 27.94
C LEU A 214 1.84 -0.87 28.74
N GLU A 215 0.59 -0.99 28.29
CA GLU A 215 -0.57 -0.36 28.98
C GLU A 215 -1.10 -1.23 30.14
N ALA A 216 -1.06 -2.56 30.02
CA ALA A 216 -1.45 -3.50 31.07
C ALA A 216 -0.58 -3.40 32.33
N ARG A 217 -1.21 -3.62 33.48
CA ARG A 217 -0.59 -3.64 34.81
C ARG A 217 -0.83 -4.96 35.56
N VAL A 218 -1.59 -5.88 34.97
CA VAL A 218 -1.70 -7.28 35.42
C VAL A 218 -0.62 -8.12 34.74
N ILE A 219 0.25 -8.71 35.54
CA ILE A 219 1.36 -9.56 35.13
C ILE A 219 1.08 -10.98 35.61
N ILE A 220 1.15 -11.94 34.68
CA ILE A 220 1.07 -13.38 34.97
C ILE A 220 2.50 -13.94 34.86
N LEU A 221 3.00 -14.57 35.93
CA LEU A 221 4.33 -15.19 35.96
C LEU A 221 4.23 -16.71 36.09
N SER A 222 4.86 -17.44 35.17
CA SER A 222 5.15 -18.87 35.31
C SER A 222 6.64 -19.15 35.11
N ALA A 223 7.30 -19.73 36.11
CA ALA A 223 8.77 -19.83 36.16
C ALA A 223 9.26 -21.01 37.03
N SER A 224 10.59 -21.16 37.14
CA SER A 224 11.21 -21.95 38.21
C SER A 224 11.21 -21.18 39.55
N GLU A 225 11.52 -21.87 40.65
CA GLU A 225 11.59 -21.25 41.98
C GLU A 225 12.73 -20.20 42.07
N ASP A 226 13.89 -20.49 41.49
CA ASP A 226 15.02 -19.56 41.49
C ASP A 226 14.86 -18.43 40.46
N ASP A 227 14.21 -18.69 39.32
CA ASP A 227 13.86 -17.66 38.33
C ASP A 227 12.79 -16.70 38.87
N ALA A 228 11.78 -17.17 39.60
CA ALA A 228 10.87 -16.29 40.32
C ALA A 228 11.62 -15.39 41.32
N ALA A 229 12.65 -15.93 41.98
CA ALA A 229 13.53 -15.16 42.85
C ALA A 229 14.48 -14.19 42.11
N THR A 230 14.73 -14.32 40.80
CA THR A 230 15.40 -13.26 40.00
C THR A 230 14.40 -12.19 39.57
N VAL A 231 13.24 -12.61 39.05
CA VAL A 231 12.17 -11.73 38.56
C VAL A 231 11.66 -10.79 39.66
N TYR A 232 11.33 -11.29 40.85
CA TYR A 232 10.82 -10.44 41.95
C TYR A 232 11.82 -9.35 42.37
N ARG A 233 13.13 -9.66 42.41
CA ARG A 233 14.16 -8.67 42.77
C ARG A 233 14.29 -7.58 41.69
N ALA A 234 14.24 -7.95 40.42
CA ALA A 234 14.29 -6.98 39.31
C ALA A 234 13.00 -6.15 39.22
N ALA A 235 11.83 -6.75 39.44
CA ALA A 235 10.54 -6.06 39.49
C ALA A 235 10.47 -5.03 40.63
N ALA A 236 11.00 -5.37 41.81
CA ALA A 236 11.11 -4.44 42.94
C ALA A 236 12.05 -3.26 42.61
N MET A 237 13.20 -3.50 41.98
CA MET A 237 14.11 -2.44 41.53
C MET A 237 13.48 -1.48 40.50
N LEU A 238 12.51 -1.96 39.72
CA LEU A 238 11.78 -1.17 38.71
C LEU A 238 10.47 -0.55 39.24
N ASN A 239 10.17 -0.69 40.54
CA ASN A 239 8.91 -0.30 41.19
C ASN A 239 7.64 -0.94 40.59
N MET A 240 7.76 -2.11 39.92
CA MET A 240 6.63 -2.86 39.36
C MET A 240 5.84 -3.65 40.42
N THR A 241 6.21 -3.50 41.69
CA THR A 241 5.55 -4.08 42.87
C THR A 241 4.77 -3.03 43.69
N GLY A 242 4.61 -1.82 43.15
CA GLY A 242 3.84 -0.73 43.77
C GLY A 242 2.35 -0.78 43.46
N SER A 243 1.64 0.27 43.88
CA SER A 243 0.22 0.51 43.62
C SER A 243 -0.16 0.37 42.14
N GLY A 244 -1.38 -0.11 41.88
CA GLY A 244 -1.91 -0.30 40.52
C GLY A 244 -1.38 -1.50 39.73
N TYR A 245 -0.24 -2.10 40.11
CA TYR A 245 0.23 -3.38 39.55
C TYR A 245 -0.44 -4.58 40.22
N VAL A 246 -0.63 -5.67 39.47
CA VAL A 246 -1.14 -6.95 39.97
C VAL A 246 -0.22 -8.07 39.49
N TRP A 247 0.13 -8.98 40.40
CA TRP A 247 0.93 -10.17 40.09
C TRP A 247 0.10 -11.43 40.36
N LEU A 248 -0.20 -12.17 39.30
CA LEU A 248 -0.78 -13.51 39.35
C LEU A 248 0.35 -14.52 39.12
N VAL A 249 0.51 -15.49 40.01
CA VAL A 249 1.64 -16.43 39.95
C VAL A 249 1.19 -17.87 40.19
N GLY A 250 2.05 -18.84 39.86
CA GLY A 250 1.81 -20.27 40.10
C GLY A 250 2.05 -20.71 41.55
N GLU A 251 2.31 -22.01 41.73
CA GLU A 251 2.57 -22.62 43.04
C GLU A 251 4.05 -22.72 43.40
N ARG A 252 4.96 -22.70 42.41
CA ARG A 252 6.42 -22.76 42.62
C ARG A 252 6.95 -21.38 43.06
N GLU A 253 6.32 -20.36 42.50
CA GLU A 253 6.65 -18.95 42.60
C GLU A 253 6.30 -18.38 44.00
N ILE A 254 5.45 -19.07 44.76
CA ILE A 254 5.16 -18.80 46.18
C ILE A 254 5.86 -19.77 47.15
N SER A 255 6.82 -20.58 46.70
CA SER A 255 7.53 -21.55 47.54
C SER A 255 9.01 -21.22 47.78
N GLY A 256 9.60 -21.94 48.75
CA GLY A 256 11.04 -22.01 49.01
C GLY A 256 11.80 -20.68 48.95
N ASN A 257 12.70 -20.54 47.97
CA ASN A 257 13.54 -19.36 47.77
C ASN A 257 12.75 -18.15 47.26
N ALA A 258 11.80 -18.36 46.33
CA ALA A 258 10.97 -17.31 45.75
C ALA A 258 10.18 -16.52 46.81
N LEU A 259 9.59 -17.23 47.79
CA LEU A 259 8.82 -16.65 48.89
C LEU A 259 9.62 -15.66 49.76
N ARG A 260 10.96 -15.68 49.73
CA ARG A 260 11.82 -14.73 50.47
C ARG A 260 11.87 -13.35 49.83
N TYR A 261 11.62 -13.28 48.52
CA TYR A 261 11.68 -12.05 47.71
C TYR A 261 10.32 -11.65 47.14
N ALA A 262 9.30 -12.49 47.29
CA ALA A 262 7.92 -12.24 46.88
C ALA A 262 7.39 -10.93 47.50
N PRO A 263 6.82 -10.01 46.69
CA PRO A 263 6.26 -8.76 47.20
C PRO A 263 4.90 -9.00 47.87
N ASP A 264 4.57 -8.21 48.90
CA ASP A 264 3.24 -8.27 49.53
C ASP A 264 2.14 -7.90 48.51
N GLY A 265 0.99 -8.56 48.63
CA GLY A 265 -0.16 -8.38 47.75
C GLY A 265 -0.20 -9.25 46.48
N ILE A 266 0.80 -10.10 46.20
CA ILE A 266 0.70 -11.09 45.11
C ILE A 266 -0.45 -12.07 45.34
N LEU A 267 -1.00 -12.61 44.24
CA LEU A 267 -1.95 -13.71 44.24
C LEU A 267 -1.32 -14.96 43.61
N GLY A 268 -1.00 -15.94 44.45
CA GLY A 268 -0.50 -17.25 44.04
C GLY A 268 -1.55 -18.35 44.16
N LEU A 269 -1.24 -19.51 43.58
CA LEU A 269 -2.12 -20.66 43.56
C LEU A 269 -1.52 -21.84 44.33
N GLN A 270 -2.36 -22.60 45.02
CA GLN A 270 -1.94 -23.82 45.73
C GLN A 270 -2.96 -24.95 45.52
N LEU A 271 -2.49 -26.11 45.05
CA LEU A 271 -3.33 -27.28 44.80
C LEU A 271 -3.76 -27.95 46.12
N ILE A 272 -5.07 -28.09 46.33
CA ILE A 272 -5.62 -28.77 47.51
C ILE A 272 -5.25 -30.25 47.45
N ASN A 273 -4.75 -30.81 48.56
CA ASN A 273 -4.18 -32.15 48.66
C ASN A 273 -3.01 -32.45 47.70
N GLY A 274 -2.41 -31.46 47.03
CA GLY A 274 -1.35 -31.68 46.02
C GLY A 274 -0.09 -32.38 46.53
N LYS A 275 0.20 -32.30 47.83
CA LYS A 275 1.35 -32.94 48.51
C LYS A 275 0.96 -34.18 49.33
N ASN A 276 -0.32 -34.58 49.35
CA ASN A 276 -0.83 -35.65 50.21
C ASN A 276 -0.83 -37.01 49.46
N GLU A 277 0.33 -37.67 49.43
CA GLU A 277 0.50 -38.94 48.72
C GLU A 277 -0.50 -40.03 49.17
N SER A 278 -0.86 -40.11 50.45
CA SER A 278 -1.78 -41.16 50.94
C SER A 278 -3.20 -41.02 50.39
N ALA A 279 -3.68 -39.79 50.19
CA ALA A 279 -4.99 -39.55 49.57
C ALA A 279 -4.97 -39.91 48.06
N HIS A 280 -3.92 -39.52 47.33
CA HIS A 280 -3.77 -39.89 45.92
C HIS A 280 -3.59 -41.39 45.71
N ILE A 281 -2.91 -42.09 46.63
CA ILE A 281 -2.82 -43.57 46.61
C ILE A 281 -4.21 -44.20 46.73
N SER A 282 -5.03 -43.76 47.68
CA SER A 282 -6.39 -44.26 47.87
C SER A 282 -7.24 -44.08 46.61
N ASP A 283 -7.24 -42.87 46.04
CA ASP A 283 -8.07 -42.54 44.88
C ASP A 283 -7.57 -43.23 43.61
N ALA A 284 -6.25 -43.29 43.38
CA ALA A 284 -5.66 -43.99 42.24
C ALA A 284 -5.95 -45.50 42.27
N VAL A 285 -5.91 -46.13 43.45
CA VAL A 285 -6.27 -47.54 43.61
C VAL A 285 -7.78 -47.75 43.39
N GLY A 286 -8.63 -46.83 43.85
CA GLY A 286 -10.08 -46.86 43.56
C GLY A 286 -10.38 -46.78 42.06
N VAL A 287 -9.77 -45.83 41.36
CA VAL A 287 -9.83 -45.67 39.90
C VAL A 287 -9.36 -46.93 39.16
N VAL A 288 -8.21 -47.49 39.54
CA VAL A 288 -7.69 -48.73 38.93
C VAL A 288 -8.62 -49.91 39.20
N ALA A 289 -9.15 -50.06 40.41
CA ALA A 289 -10.06 -51.15 40.76
C ALA A 289 -11.37 -51.09 39.96
N GLN A 290 -11.97 -49.91 39.80
CA GLN A 290 -13.14 -49.71 38.94
C GLN A 290 -12.80 -50.03 37.48
N ALA A 291 -11.69 -49.50 36.95
CA ALA A 291 -11.29 -49.72 35.56
C ALA A 291 -10.97 -51.19 35.24
N VAL A 292 -10.42 -51.94 36.21
CA VAL A 292 -10.20 -53.40 36.09
C VAL A 292 -11.54 -54.13 36.05
N HIS A 293 -12.47 -53.81 36.95
CA HIS A 293 -13.81 -54.42 36.98
C HIS A 293 -14.54 -54.19 35.64
N GLU A 294 -14.60 -52.93 35.20
CA GLU A 294 -15.22 -52.52 33.94
C GLU A 294 -14.56 -53.12 32.69
N LEU A 295 -13.28 -53.51 32.74
CA LEU A 295 -12.59 -54.17 31.62
C LEU A 295 -12.91 -55.66 31.55
N LEU A 296 -12.83 -56.36 32.69
CA LEU A 296 -13.03 -57.82 32.75
C LEU A 296 -14.50 -58.24 32.56
N GLU A 297 -15.46 -57.33 32.71
CA GLU A 297 -16.86 -57.59 32.33
C GLU A 297 -17.12 -57.49 30.81
N LYS A 298 -16.26 -56.78 30.05
CA LYS A 298 -16.53 -56.41 28.65
C LYS A 298 -15.78 -57.25 27.62
N GLU A 299 -14.53 -57.65 27.89
CA GLU A 299 -13.68 -58.36 26.90
C GLU A 299 -12.79 -59.46 27.50
N ASN A 300 -12.48 -60.48 26.70
CA ASN A 300 -11.48 -61.51 27.02
C ASN A 300 -10.06 -60.92 26.91
N ILE A 301 -9.54 -60.42 28.02
CA ILE A 301 -8.22 -59.78 28.14
C ILE A 301 -7.04 -60.76 27.99
N THR A 302 -5.95 -60.31 27.34
CA THR A 302 -4.65 -60.99 27.45
C THR A 302 -3.89 -60.48 28.67
N ASP A 303 -3.03 -61.32 29.26
CA ASP A 303 -2.22 -60.94 30.40
C ASP A 303 -0.98 -60.12 29.98
N PRO A 304 -0.50 -59.18 30.81
CA PRO A 304 0.74 -58.44 30.55
C PRO A 304 1.98 -59.37 30.59
N PRO A 305 3.10 -58.95 29.96
CA PRO A 305 4.30 -59.79 29.82
C PRO A 305 4.90 -60.24 31.16
N ARG A 306 5.48 -61.45 31.20
CA ARG A 306 6.23 -61.98 32.34
C ARG A 306 7.68 -61.50 32.29
N GLY A 307 7.90 -60.27 32.77
CA GLY A 307 9.22 -59.62 32.76
C GLY A 307 9.64 -59.08 31.39
N CYS A 308 10.78 -58.39 31.36
CA CYS A 308 11.30 -57.72 30.17
C CYS A 308 12.21 -58.59 29.28
N VAL A 309 12.59 -59.80 29.72
CA VAL A 309 13.49 -60.69 28.98
C VAL A 309 12.71 -61.53 27.98
N GLY A 310 13.17 -61.57 26.73
CA GLY A 310 12.64 -62.46 25.69
C GLY A 310 11.30 -62.05 25.04
N ASN A 311 10.64 -60.97 25.50
CA ASN A 311 9.42 -60.47 24.87
C ASN A 311 9.59 -59.06 24.30
N THR A 312 9.57 -58.96 22.97
CA THR A 312 9.64 -57.72 22.19
C THR A 312 8.27 -57.17 21.76
N ASN A 313 7.17 -57.89 22.03
CA ASN A 313 5.83 -57.50 21.60
C ASN A 313 5.13 -56.60 22.64
N ILE A 314 4.35 -55.64 22.14
CA ILE A 314 3.47 -54.80 22.97
C ILE A 314 2.31 -55.60 23.57
N TRP A 315 1.86 -55.24 24.77
CA TRP A 315 0.67 -55.84 25.38
C TRP A 315 -0.60 -55.30 24.69
N LYS A 316 -1.25 -56.15 23.88
CA LYS A 316 -2.41 -55.78 23.04
C LYS A 316 -3.58 -55.17 23.84
N THR A 317 -3.82 -55.61 25.07
CA THR A 317 -4.88 -55.09 25.94
C THR A 317 -4.51 -53.77 26.62
N GLY A 318 -3.22 -53.41 26.72
CA GLY A 318 -2.76 -52.19 27.41
C GLY A 318 -3.41 -50.88 26.91
N PRO A 319 -3.47 -50.61 25.59
CA PRO A 319 -4.17 -49.44 25.04
C PRO A 319 -5.67 -49.43 25.30
N LEU A 320 -6.32 -50.61 25.36
CA LEU A 320 -7.74 -50.73 25.71
C LEU A 320 -7.95 -50.41 27.20
N PHE A 321 -7.13 -50.98 28.08
CA PHE A 321 -7.19 -50.70 29.51
C PHE A 321 -6.92 -49.22 29.81
N LYS A 322 -5.96 -48.59 29.10
CA LYS A 322 -5.76 -47.14 29.16
C LYS A 322 -7.04 -46.37 28.81
N ARG A 323 -7.76 -46.77 27.75
CA ARG A 323 -9.01 -46.13 27.34
C ARG A 323 -10.10 -46.27 28.41
N VAL A 324 -10.30 -47.47 28.97
CA VAL A 324 -11.26 -47.71 30.06
C VAL A 324 -10.93 -46.84 31.27
N LEU A 325 -9.65 -46.79 31.66
CA LEU A 325 -9.17 -46.01 32.80
C LEU A 325 -9.33 -44.49 32.56
N MET A 326 -9.08 -43.99 31.35
CA MET A 326 -9.39 -42.59 30.97
C MET A 326 -10.88 -42.27 31.03
N SER A 327 -11.75 -43.23 30.66
CA SER A 327 -13.22 -43.05 30.71
C SER A 327 -13.84 -43.24 32.09
N SER A 328 -13.09 -43.75 33.06
CA SER A 328 -13.57 -43.98 34.43
C SER A 328 -13.92 -42.66 35.13
N LYS A 329 -14.97 -42.69 35.95
CA LYS A 329 -15.50 -41.51 36.67
C LYS A 329 -15.62 -41.81 38.14
N TYR A 330 -14.59 -41.46 38.91
CA TYR A 330 -14.56 -41.72 40.34
C TYR A 330 -15.05 -40.48 41.10
N ALA A 331 -16.30 -40.51 41.57
CA ALA A 331 -16.91 -39.39 42.28
C ALA A 331 -16.38 -39.27 43.72
N ASP A 332 -16.36 -40.38 44.45
CA ASP A 332 -16.15 -40.44 45.90
C ASP A 332 -14.67 -40.49 46.33
N GLY A 333 -13.84 -39.69 45.65
CA GLY A 333 -12.40 -39.56 45.95
C GLY A 333 -12.12 -38.71 47.19
N VAL A 334 -11.12 -39.11 47.98
CA VAL A 334 -10.60 -38.36 49.14
C VAL A 334 -10.02 -37.00 48.70
N THR A 335 -9.48 -36.93 47.49
CA THR A 335 -9.02 -35.71 46.83
C THR A 335 -10.13 -35.02 46.01
N GLY A 336 -11.39 -35.45 46.14
CA GLY A 336 -12.52 -35.04 45.31
C GLY A 336 -12.62 -35.85 44.01
N ARG A 337 -13.60 -35.49 43.15
CA ARG A 337 -13.88 -36.16 41.87
C ARG A 337 -12.64 -36.31 40.99
N VAL A 338 -12.38 -37.51 40.51
CA VAL A 338 -11.29 -37.84 39.57
C VAL A 338 -11.88 -38.19 38.22
N GLU A 339 -11.58 -37.36 37.22
CA GLU A 339 -11.85 -37.60 35.79
C GLU A 339 -10.67 -37.06 34.97
N PHE A 340 -10.31 -37.78 33.91
CA PHE A 340 -9.18 -37.45 33.03
C PHE A 340 -9.65 -36.67 31.79
N ASN A 341 -8.76 -35.86 31.23
CA ASN A 341 -8.91 -35.31 29.88
C ASN A 341 -8.27 -36.23 28.82
N GLU A 342 -8.23 -35.78 27.56
CA GLU A 342 -7.61 -36.51 26.45
C GLU A 342 -6.08 -36.70 26.65
N ASP A 343 -5.43 -35.73 27.32
CA ASP A 343 -4.04 -35.81 27.77
C ASP A 343 -3.84 -36.70 29.01
N GLY A 344 -4.84 -37.44 29.49
CA GLY A 344 -4.74 -38.28 30.69
C GLY A 344 -4.45 -37.51 31.99
N ASP A 345 -4.61 -36.19 31.97
CA ASP A 345 -4.43 -35.29 33.11
C ASP A 345 -5.78 -35.06 33.80
N ARG A 346 -5.77 -34.83 35.12
CA ARG A 346 -7.01 -34.60 35.87
C ARG A 346 -7.65 -33.25 35.54
N LYS A 347 -8.94 -33.28 35.17
CA LYS A 347 -9.72 -32.10 34.76
C LYS A 347 -10.29 -31.28 35.94
N PHE A 348 -11.01 -31.92 36.85
CA PHE A 348 -11.67 -31.25 37.97
C PHE A 348 -10.77 -31.31 39.21
N ALA A 349 -9.86 -30.35 39.31
CA ALA A 349 -8.93 -30.21 40.42
C ALA A 349 -9.13 -28.87 41.15
N ASN A 350 -9.10 -28.92 42.48
CA ASN A 350 -9.44 -27.78 43.33
C ASN A 350 -8.19 -27.07 43.84
N TYR A 351 -8.18 -25.74 43.74
CA TYR A 351 -7.07 -24.89 44.15
C TYR A 351 -7.52 -23.88 45.21
N SER A 352 -6.70 -23.66 46.23
CA SER A 352 -6.82 -22.50 47.13
C SER A 352 -6.06 -21.31 46.54
N ILE A 353 -6.71 -20.15 46.47
CA ILE A 353 -6.09 -18.89 46.05
C ILE A 353 -5.46 -18.25 47.28
N MET A 354 -4.17 -17.95 47.20
CA MET A 354 -3.34 -17.48 48.31
C MET A 354 -2.87 -16.05 48.03
N ASN A 355 -3.09 -15.13 48.97
CA ASN A 355 -2.60 -13.75 48.93
C ASN A 355 -1.44 -13.61 49.94
N LEU A 356 -0.36 -12.93 49.56
CA LEU A 356 0.75 -12.67 50.50
C LEU A 356 0.44 -11.42 51.34
N GLN A 357 0.17 -11.60 52.63
CA GLN A 357 -0.19 -10.55 53.58
C GLN A 357 0.82 -10.52 54.73
N ASN A 358 1.58 -9.43 54.87
CA ASN A 358 2.62 -9.27 55.90
C ASN A 358 3.60 -10.47 55.92
N ARG A 359 4.09 -10.86 54.73
CA ARG A 359 4.94 -12.05 54.51
C ARG A 359 4.32 -13.41 54.92
N LYS A 360 3.00 -13.52 55.07
CA LYS A 360 2.29 -14.78 55.31
C LYS A 360 1.28 -15.07 54.20
N LEU A 361 1.25 -16.30 53.72
CA LEU A 361 0.27 -16.74 52.73
C LEU A 361 -1.10 -16.94 53.40
N VAL A 362 -2.10 -16.20 52.93
CA VAL A 362 -3.47 -16.18 53.45
C VAL A 362 -4.44 -16.64 52.36
N GLN A 363 -5.29 -17.62 52.66
CA GLN A 363 -6.28 -18.12 51.71
C GLN A 363 -7.44 -17.11 51.54
N VAL A 364 -7.58 -16.56 50.34
CA VAL A 364 -8.61 -15.57 49.96
C VAL A 364 -9.70 -16.13 49.05
N GLY A 365 -9.57 -17.38 48.58
CA GLY A 365 -10.62 -18.05 47.81
C GLY A 365 -10.34 -19.52 47.52
N ILE A 366 -11.28 -20.16 46.83
CA ILE A 366 -11.23 -21.56 46.36
C ILE A 366 -11.71 -21.63 44.91
N TYR A 367 -10.92 -22.22 44.02
CA TYR A 367 -11.36 -22.66 42.71
C TYR A 367 -11.87 -24.11 42.80
N ASN A 368 -13.14 -24.34 42.47
CA ASN A 368 -13.81 -25.64 42.59
C ASN A 368 -13.91 -26.37 41.22
N GLY A 369 -12.81 -26.43 40.48
CA GLY A 369 -12.74 -27.10 39.17
C GLY A 369 -13.38 -26.34 38.00
N THR A 370 -14.31 -25.41 38.23
CA THR A 370 -15.04 -24.65 37.19
C THR A 370 -15.23 -23.16 37.46
N HIS A 371 -15.27 -22.73 38.73
CA HIS A 371 -15.49 -21.35 39.15
C HIS A 371 -14.58 -21.00 40.34
N VAL A 372 -14.17 -19.74 40.43
CA VAL A 372 -13.57 -19.16 41.65
C VAL A 372 -14.68 -18.71 42.61
N ILE A 373 -14.58 -19.16 43.85
CA ILE A 373 -15.40 -18.75 44.99
C ILE A 373 -14.50 -17.91 45.91
N PRO A 374 -14.79 -16.62 46.14
CA PRO A 374 -14.04 -15.80 47.10
C PRO A 374 -14.40 -16.18 48.55
N ASN A 375 -13.45 -16.02 49.47
CA ASN A 375 -13.68 -16.11 50.90
C ASN A 375 -13.99 -14.72 51.48
N ASP A 376 -14.54 -14.65 52.70
CA ASP A 376 -14.80 -13.38 53.43
C ASP A 376 -13.53 -12.59 53.82
N ARG A 377 -12.33 -13.13 53.52
CA ARG A 377 -11.04 -12.48 53.83
C ARG A 377 -10.69 -11.47 52.76
N LYS A 378 -10.58 -10.20 53.16
CA LYS A 378 -10.16 -9.11 52.26
C LYS A 378 -8.81 -9.42 51.62
N ILE A 379 -8.74 -9.13 50.31
CA ILE A 379 -7.51 -9.16 49.52
C ILE A 379 -6.74 -7.86 49.79
N ILE A 380 -5.43 -7.96 49.95
CA ILE A 380 -4.51 -6.83 49.91
C ILE A 380 -3.81 -6.89 48.56
N TRP A 381 -3.73 -5.76 47.86
CA TRP A 381 -3.08 -5.61 46.57
C TRP A 381 -1.69 -4.97 46.72
N PRO A 382 -0.80 -5.08 45.71
CA PRO A 382 0.50 -4.41 45.73
C PRO A 382 0.37 -2.91 46.01
N GLY A 383 1.33 -2.34 46.75
CA GLY A 383 1.22 -1.00 47.31
C GLY A 383 0.35 -0.86 48.58
N GLY A 384 -0.31 -1.93 49.04
CA GLY A 384 -1.13 -1.94 50.27
C GLY A 384 -2.59 -1.52 50.07
N GLU A 385 -3.04 -1.44 48.81
CA GLU A 385 -4.43 -1.10 48.46
C GLU A 385 -5.40 -2.24 48.86
N THR A 386 -6.62 -1.91 49.26
CA THR A 386 -7.70 -2.90 49.52
C THR A 386 -8.79 -2.90 48.45
N GLU A 387 -8.84 -1.87 47.61
CA GLU A 387 -9.73 -1.83 46.44
C GLU A 387 -9.08 -2.52 45.24
N LYS A 388 -9.90 -3.12 44.37
CA LYS A 388 -9.40 -3.85 43.20
C LYS A 388 -8.83 -2.87 42.16
N PRO A 389 -7.53 -2.91 41.82
CA PRO A 389 -6.97 -2.07 40.77
C PRO A 389 -7.56 -2.41 39.40
N ARG A 390 -7.62 -1.40 38.50
CA ARG A 390 -8.22 -1.54 37.16
C ARG A 390 -7.45 -2.49 36.24
N GLY A 391 -6.18 -2.75 36.52
CA GLY A 391 -5.34 -3.69 35.76
C GLY A 391 -4.73 -3.14 34.47
N TYR A 392 -5.01 -1.88 34.12
CA TYR A 392 -4.37 -1.15 33.01
C TYR A 392 -4.17 0.32 33.40
N GLN A 393 -3.16 0.96 32.81
CA GLN A 393 -2.89 2.39 32.95
C GLN A 393 -2.67 2.99 31.55
N MET A 394 -3.75 3.55 31.00
CA MET A 394 -3.75 4.24 29.71
C MET A 394 -2.76 5.40 29.73
N SER A 395 -1.89 5.47 28.72
CA SER A 395 -0.90 6.56 28.60
C SER A 395 -1.56 7.83 28.04
N THR A 396 -1.22 8.98 28.62
CA THR A 396 -1.56 10.30 28.05
C THR A 396 -0.48 10.85 27.12
N ARG A 397 0.59 10.09 26.88
CA ARG A 397 1.67 10.36 25.91
C ARG A 397 1.69 9.25 24.86
N LEU A 398 1.51 9.60 23.60
CA LEU A 398 1.45 8.66 22.48
C LEU A 398 2.64 8.85 21.53
N LYS A 399 3.24 7.75 21.10
CA LYS A 399 4.26 7.71 20.04
C LYS A 399 3.56 7.69 18.67
N ILE A 400 3.70 8.76 17.89
CA ILE A 400 3.03 8.94 16.61
C ILE A 400 4.03 8.76 15.46
N VAL A 401 3.87 7.70 14.66
CA VAL A 401 4.67 7.54 13.44
C VAL A 401 3.97 8.20 12.24
N THR A 402 4.77 8.81 11.37
CA THR A 402 4.31 9.36 10.10
C THR A 402 5.35 9.16 8.99
N ILE A 403 5.04 9.63 7.78
CA ILE A 403 5.87 9.49 6.57
C ILE A 403 5.91 10.81 5.81
N HIS A 404 7.04 11.11 5.17
CA HIS A 404 7.16 12.25 4.27
C HIS A 404 6.31 12.00 3.02
N GLN A 405 5.25 12.80 2.83
CA GLN A 405 4.35 12.70 1.68
C GLN A 405 3.61 14.03 1.50
N GLU A 406 4.10 14.89 0.60
CA GLU A 406 3.37 16.10 0.20
C GLU A 406 2.03 15.70 -0.48
N PRO A 407 0.92 16.46 -0.28
CA PRO A 407 0.76 17.64 0.56
C PRO A 407 0.44 17.35 2.04
N PHE A 408 0.37 16.08 2.46
CA PHE A 408 -0.13 15.69 3.77
C PHE A 408 0.85 15.93 4.93
N VAL A 409 2.14 15.68 4.68
CA VAL A 409 3.25 15.87 5.61
C VAL A 409 4.47 16.34 4.84
N TYR A 410 4.85 17.60 5.05
CA TYR A 410 6.11 18.20 4.62
C TYR A 410 7.17 18.01 5.69
N VAL A 411 8.41 17.76 5.26
CA VAL A 411 9.59 17.73 6.14
C VAL A 411 10.57 18.82 5.72
N LYS A 412 11.12 19.54 6.70
CA LYS A 412 12.21 20.52 6.54
C LYS A 412 13.21 20.38 7.69
N PRO A 413 14.50 20.72 7.51
CA PRO A 413 15.46 20.74 8.61
C PRO A 413 15.08 21.80 9.66
N THR A 414 15.52 21.60 10.90
CA THR A 414 15.49 22.65 11.94
C THR A 414 16.48 23.77 11.62
N LEU A 415 16.28 24.93 12.23
CA LEU A 415 17.28 25.98 12.31
C LEU A 415 18.48 25.53 13.17
N SER A 416 19.57 26.32 13.16
CA SER A 416 20.74 26.14 14.03
C SER A 416 20.38 25.98 15.51
N ASP A 417 19.29 26.62 15.92
CA ASP A 417 18.86 26.76 17.30
C ASP A 417 17.91 25.61 17.71
N GLY A 418 17.75 24.59 16.86
CA GLY A 418 16.84 23.44 17.06
C GLY A 418 15.35 23.74 16.84
N THR A 419 15.00 24.97 16.48
CA THR A 419 13.62 25.45 16.30
C THR A 419 13.16 25.36 14.84
N CYS A 420 11.85 25.52 14.61
CA CYS A 420 11.26 25.55 13.28
C CYS A 420 11.01 26.99 12.82
N LYS A 421 11.40 27.31 11.58
CA LYS A 421 11.12 28.60 10.94
C LYS A 421 9.60 28.87 10.86
N GLU A 422 9.17 30.00 11.40
CA GLU A 422 7.79 30.48 11.28
C GLU A 422 7.46 30.91 9.85
N GLU A 423 6.29 30.50 9.36
CA GLU A 423 5.78 30.78 8.02
C GLU A 423 4.26 30.91 8.08
N PHE A 424 3.67 31.68 7.17
CA PHE A 424 2.24 32.01 7.14
C PHE A 424 1.58 31.48 5.86
N THR A 425 0.29 31.18 5.93
CA THR A 425 -0.54 30.89 4.74
C THR A 425 -0.84 32.18 3.96
N VAL A 426 -1.37 32.05 2.74
CA VAL A 426 -1.87 33.22 1.95
C VAL A 426 -2.96 34.01 2.70
N ASN A 427 -3.71 33.35 3.59
CA ASN A 427 -4.74 33.99 4.42
C ASN A 427 -4.15 34.77 5.62
N GLY A 428 -2.84 34.65 5.87
CA GLY A 428 -2.16 35.25 7.02
C GLY A 428 -2.14 34.37 8.29
N ASP A 429 -2.66 33.14 8.24
CA ASP A 429 -2.64 32.22 9.37
C ASP A 429 -1.23 31.64 9.60
N PRO A 430 -0.74 31.53 10.86
CA PRO A 430 0.54 30.90 11.15
C PRO A 430 0.48 29.38 10.91
N VAL A 431 1.41 28.88 10.09
CA VAL A 431 1.54 27.45 9.78
C VAL A 431 2.02 26.70 11.03
N LYS A 432 1.22 25.76 11.51
CA LYS A 432 1.53 24.97 12.71
C LYS A 432 2.57 23.90 12.36
N LYS A 433 3.67 23.87 13.11
CA LYS A 433 4.79 22.94 12.91
C LYS A 433 5.07 22.18 14.19
N VAL A 434 5.53 20.94 14.07
CA VAL A 434 5.97 20.10 15.20
C VAL A 434 7.40 19.62 14.95
N ILE A 435 8.17 19.46 16.03
CA ILE A 435 9.46 18.77 15.94
C ILE A 435 9.16 17.28 15.79
N CYS A 436 9.78 16.66 14.79
CA CYS A 436 9.73 15.23 14.53
C CYS A 436 11.16 14.67 14.46
N THR A 437 11.40 13.48 14.99
CA THR A 437 12.69 12.80 14.78
C THR A 437 12.63 11.94 13.52
N GLY A 438 13.67 11.99 12.69
CA GLY A 438 13.70 11.23 11.43
C GLY A 438 15.10 10.83 10.98
N PRO A 439 15.22 9.92 10.00
CA PRO A 439 16.50 9.64 9.36
C PRO A 439 17.02 10.88 8.62
N ASN A 440 18.34 11.01 8.51
CA ASN A 440 18.96 12.03 7.67
C ASN A 440 19.16 11.51 6.24
N ASP A 441 18.32 11.95 5.30
CA ASP A 441 18.33 11.48 3.91
C ASP A 441 19.45 12.07 3.03
N THR A 442 20.32 12.93 3.56
CA THR A 442 21.31 13.66 2.73
C THR A 442 22.45 12.83 2.13
N SER A 443 22.57 11.53 2.43
CA SER A 443 23.40 10.61 1.63
C SER A 443 23.09 9.12 1.83
N PRO A 444 22.81 8.35 0.76
CA PRO A 444 22.66 6.90 0.86
C PRO A 444 24.03 6.23 1.12
N GLY A 445 24.23 5.72 2.33
CA GLY A 445 25.44 5.00 2.72
C GLY A 445 26.06 5.45 4.04
N SER A 446 25.68 6.61 4.59
CA SER A 446 26.02 6.96 5.98
C SER A 446 25.17 6.16 6.98
N PRO A 447 25.66 5.87 8.19
CA PRO A 447 24.82 5.34 9.26
C PRO A 447 23.64 6.30 9.52
N ARG A 448 22.40 5.78 9.50
CA ARG A 448 21.17 6.56 9.71
C ARG A 448 21.06 7.03 11.17
N HIS A 449 21.77 8.11 11.50
CA HIS A 449 21.53 8.84 12.74
C HIS A 449 20.17 9.53 12.68
N THR A 450 19.39 9.40 13.76
CA THR A 450 18.13 10.12 13.92
C THR A 450 18.41 11.58 14.27
N VAL A 451 17.78 12.50 13.54
CA VAL A 451 17.96 13.96 13.69
C VAL A 451 16.60 14.63 13.93
N PRO A 452 16.55 15.72 14.71
CA PRO A 452 15.35 16.53 14.83
C PRO A 452 15.11 17.30 13.52
N GLN A 453 13.87 17.27 13.07
CA GLN A 453 13.36 17.89 11.84
C GLN A 453 12.02 18.58 12.15
N CYS A 454 11.55 19.41 11.22
CA CYS A 454 10.29 20.14 11.34
C CYS A 454 9.25 19.54 10.40
N CYS A 455 8.23 18.90 10.98
CA CYS A 455 7.09 18.34 10.27
C CYS A 455 5.88 19.29 10.32
N TYR A 456 5.18 19.45 9.20
CA TYR A 456 3.94 20.22 9.10
C TYR A 456 3.07 19.76 7.92
N GLY A 457 1.82 20.22 7.84
CA GLY A 457 0.88 19.83 6.78
C GLY A 457 -0.47 19.33 7.32
N PHE A 458 -1.35 18.93 6.41
CA PHE A 458 -2.72 18.46 6.68
C PHE A 458 -2.80 17.48 7.87
N CYS A 459 -1.96 16.44 7.88
CA CYS A 459 -1.99 15.40 8.92
C CYS A 459 -1.50 15.90 10.28
N ILE A 460 -0.62 16.91 10.31
CA ILE A 460 -0.10 17.53 11.53
C ILE A 460 -1.14 18.49 12.13
N ASP A 461 -1.83 19.27 11.30
CA ASP A 461 -2.98 20.07 11.75
C ASP A 461 -4.11 19.20 12.33
N LEU A 462 -4.39 18.06 11.68
CA LEU A 462 -5.35 17.07 12.17
C LEU A 462 -4.91 16.45 13.51
N LEU A 463 -3.63 16.08 13.66
CA LEU A 463 -3.07 15.60 14.92
C LEU A 463 -3.22 16.63 16.05
N ILE A 464 -2.90 17.90 15.79
CA ILE A 464 -3.04 19.01 16.76
C ILE A 464 -4.52 19.20 17.15
N LYS A 465 -5.45 19.11 16.19
CA LYS A 465 -6.89 19.16 16.47
C LYS A 465 -7.33 17.99 17.36
N LEU A 466 -6.87 16.77 17.07
CA LEU A 466 -7.21 15.58 17.86
C LEU A 466 -6.64 15.68 19.29
N ALA A 467 -5.38 16.07 19.44
CA ALA A 467 -4.71 16.25 20.73
C ALA A 467 -5.45 17.24 21.64
N ARG A 468 -5.84 18.40 21.09
CA ARG A 468 -6.65 19.42 21.80
C ARG A 468 -8.09 18.99 22.09
N THR A 469 -8.64 18.02 21.35
CA THR A 469 -10.02 17.54 21.52
C THR A 469 -10.11 16.38 22.52
N MET A 470 -9.04 15.60 22.67
CA MET A 470 -8.99 14.38 23.49
C MET A 470 -7.97 14.44 24.64
N ASN A 471 -7.33 15.61 24.85
CA ASN A 471 -6.38 15.90 25.93
C ASN A 471 -5.22 14.90 26.07
N PHE A 472 -4.63 14.48 24.94
CA PHE A 472 -3.38 13.70 24.93
C PHE A 472 -2.19 14.55 24.48
N THR A 473 -1.01 14.17 24.97
CA THR A 473 0.29 14.65 24.52
C THR A 473 0.89 13.63 23.53
N TYR A 474 1.76 14.09 22.64
CA TYR A 474 2.32 13.25 21.60
C TYR A 474 3.79 13.58 21.34
N GLU A 475 4.52 12.58 20.86
CA GLU A 475 5.81 12.75 20.20
C GLU A 475 5.71 12.18 18.78
N VAL A 476 6.30 12.87 17.79
CA VAL A 476 6.20 12.49 16.38
C VAL A 476 7.55 12.00 15.89
N HIS A 477 7.56 10.88 15.16
CA HIS A 477 8.74 10.44 14.42
C HIS A 477 8.38 10.03 12.99
N LEU A 478 9.38 10.11 12.11
CA LEU A 478 9.29 9.64 10.73
C LEU A 478 9.77 8.18 10.67
N VAL A 479 9.03 7.37 9.92
CA VAL A 479 9.30 5.94 9.70
C VAL A 479 10.74 5.68 9.23
N ALA A 480 11.41 4.72 9.86
CA ALA A 480 12.86 4.52 9.71
C ALA A 480 13.32 4.00 8.33
N ASP A 481 12.41 3.40 7.55
CA ASP A 481 12.68 2.84 6.22
C ASP A 481 12.14 3.69 5.05
N GLY A 482 11.33 4.71 5.34
CA GLY A 482 10.66 5.56 4.34
C GLY A 482 9.40 4.97 3.71
N LYS A 483 8.77 3.92 4.27
CA LYS A 483 7.70 3.15 3.61
C LYS A 483 6.39 3.06 4.39
N PHE A 484 5.28 2.96 3.64
CA PHE A 484 3.93 2.79 4.21
C PHE A 484 3.70 1.45 4.91
N GLY A 485 4.44 0.42 4.52
CA GLY A 485 4.40 -0.90 5.12
C GLY A 485 3.55 -1.92 4.38
N THR A 486 4.16 -3.08 4.11
CA THR A 486 3.64 -4.21 3.35
C THR A 486 4.13 -5.53 3.95
N GLN A 487 3.52 -6.67 3.57
CA GLN A 487 4.00 -7.99 3.96
C GLN A 487 5.15 -8.46 3.06
N GLU A 488 6.34 -8.62 3.63
CA GLU A 488 7.51 -9.23 2.98
C GLU A 488 7.81 -10.62 3.57
N ARG A 489 8.55 -11.46 2.84
CA ARG A 489 9.05 -12.76 3.34
C ARG A 489 10.51 -12.60 3.77
N VAL A 490 10.80 -12.84 5.05
CA VAL A 490 12.15 -12.63 5.59
C VAL A 490 13.01 -13.87 5.37
N ASN A 491 14.23 -13.67 4.84
CA ASN A 491 15.30 -14.66 4.68
C ASN A 491 14.86 -15.99 4.04
N ASN A 492 14.09 -15.95 2.95
CA ASN A 492 13.50 -17.10 2.25
C ASN A 492 12.64 -18.04 3.12
N SER A 493 12.28 -17.63 4.35
CA SER A 493 11.37 -18.37 5.20
C SER A 493 9.91 -18.16 4.78
N ASN A 494 9.02 -19.03 5.26
CA ASN A 494 7.58 -18.82 5.13
C ASN A 494 7.04 -17.75 6.10
N LYS A 495 7.87 -17.17 6.98
CA LYS A 495 7.46 -16.11 7.90
C LYS A 495 7.26 -14.82 7.10
N LYS A 496 6.04 -14.31 7.13
CA LYS A 496 5.73 -12.96 6.66
C LYS A 496 5.92 -11.98 7.80
N GLU A 497 6.59 -10.87 7.54
CA GLU A 497 6.71 -9.75 8.49
C GLU A 497 6.25 -8.45 7.80
N TRP A 498 5.86 -7.46 8.60
CA TRP A 498 5.43 -6.15 8.11
C TRP A 498 6.60 -5.17 8.16
N ASN A 499 6.94 -4.54 7.03
CA ASN A 499 7.87 -3.42 6.97
C ASN A 499 7.13 -2.06 7.18
N GLY A 500 7.85 -0.94 7.09
CA GLY A 500 7.31 0.41 7.19
C GLY A 500 6.55 0.77 8.47
N MET A 501 5.71 1.80 8.38
CA MET A 501 4.86 2.27 9.49
C MET A 501 4.00 1.15 10.11
N MET A 502 3.58 0.18 9.29
CA MET A 502 2.87 -1.02 9.74
C MET A 502 3.70 -1.88 10.68
N GLY A 503 5.00 -2.06 10.40
CA GLY A 503 5.94 -2.79 11.24
C GLY A 503 6.19 -2.09 12.57
N GLU A 504 6.40 -0.77 12.56
CA GLU A 504 6.63 0.03 13.76
C GLU A 504 5.40 0.08 14.69
N LEU A 505 4.18 0.15 14.13
CA LEU A 505 2.93 0.07 14.89
C LEU A 505 2.72 -1.32 15.51
N LEU A 506 3.07 -2.39 14.80
CA LEU A 506 2.89 -3.77 15.28
C LEU A 506 3.99 -4.22 16.25
N SER A 507 5.19 -3.64 16.20
CA SER A 507 6.26 -3.88 17.19
C SER A 507 6.04 -3.16 18.52
N GLY A 508 5.20 -2.12 18.53
CA GLY A 508 4.96 -1.23 19.67
C GLY A 508 5.94 -0.05 19.76
N GLN A 509 6.71 0.22 18.69
CA GLN A 509 7.52 1.44 18.59
C GLN A 509 6.64 2.69 18.37
N ALA A 510 5.47 2.52 17.75
CA ALA A 510 4.43 3.53 17.63
C ALA A 510 3.09 3.02 18.21
N ASP A 511 2.27 3.95 18.69
CA ASP A 511 0.91 3.68 19.19
C ASP A 511 -0.17 3.97 18.14
N MET A 512 0.12 4.94 17.27
CA MET A 512 -0.81 5.45 16.25
C MET A 512 -0.04 5.93 15.01
N ILE A 513 -0.57 5.61 13.82
CA ILE A 513 -0.09 6.11 12.53
C ILE A 513 -0.99 7.28 12.11
N VAL A 514 -0.41 8.49 11.96
CA VAL A 514 -1.11 9.67 11.44
C VAL A 514 -0.44 10.13 10.14
N ALA A 515 -0.91 9.56 9.04
CA ALA A 515 -0.36 9.66 7.70
C ALA A 515 -1.49 9.47 6.66
N PRO A 516 -1.27 9.73 5.35
CA PRO A 516 -2.14 9.27 4.28
C PRO A 516 -2.06 7.73 4.11
N LEU A 517 -2.49 6.98 5.12
CA LEU A 517 -2.45 5.52 5.15
C LEU A 517 -3.73 4.93 4.56
N THR A 518 -3.64 4.37 3.35
CA THR A 518 -4.77 3.76 2.65
C THR A 518 -5.32 2.54 3.41
N ILE A 519 -6.60 2.62 3.76
CA ILE A 519 -7.36 1.55 4.40
C ILE A 519 -7.51 0.38 3.42
N ASN A 520 -7.05 -0.82 3.81
CA ASN A 520 -7.22 -2.04 3.01
C ASN A 520 -7.45 -3.27 3.90
N ASN A 521 -7.98 -4.35 3.30
CA ASN A 521 -8.33 -5.58 4.03
C ASN A 521 -7.09 -6.25 4.67
N GLU A 522 -5.96 -6.26 3.97
CA GLU A 522 -4.73 -6.90 4.45
C GLU A 522 -4.18 -6.26 5.72
N ARG A 523 -4.23 -4.92 5.83
CA ARG A 523 -3.85 -4.17 7.04
C ARG A 523 -4.90 -4.32 8.14
N ALA A 524 -6.21 -4.26 7.80
CA ALA A 524 -7.31 -4.38 8.76
C ALA A 524 -7.39 -5.76 9.46
N GLN A 525 -6.71 -6.78 8.93
CA GLN A 525 -6.54 -8.06 9.63
C GLN A 525 -5.62 -7.95 10.86
N TYR A 526 -4.70 -6.99 10.90
CA TYR A 526 -3.69 -6.83 11.97
C TYR A 526 -3.84 -5.56 12.80
N ILE A 527 -4.27 -4.45 12.19
CA ILE A 527 -4.46 -3.14 12.85
C ILE A 527 -5.92 -2.71 12.81
N GLU A 528 -6.29 -1.74 13.65
CA GLU A 528 -7.62 -1.13 13.64
C GLU A 528 -7.55 0.28 13.03
N PHE A 529 -8.49 0.59 12.13
CA PHE A 529 -8.57 1.89 11.48
C PHE A 529 -9.65 2.79 12.10
N SER A 530 -9.41 4.11 12.07
CA SER A 530 -10.47 5.11 12.26
C SER A 530 -11.49 5.08 11.12
N LYS A 531 -12.59 5.84 11.26
CA LYS A 531 -13.36 6.29 10.08
C LYS A 531 -12.44 7.12 9.16
N PRO A 532 -12.62 7.06 7.82
CA PRO A 532 -11.74 7.74 6.88
C PRO A 532 -11.83 9.27 7.04
N PHE A 533 -10.68 9.94 7.02
CA PHE A 533 -10.62 11.40 7.08
C PHE A 533 -10.62 12.03 5.69
N LYS A 534 -10.12 11.33 4.67
CA LYS A 534 -10.18 11.73 3.24
C LYS A 534 -10.58 10.52 2.39
N TYR A 535 -11.56 10.70 1.52
CA TYR A 535 -11.89 9.75 0.46
C TYR A 535 -11.05 10.04 -0.78
N GLN A 536 -10.60 9.00 -1.47
CA GLN A 536 -9.71 9.10 -2.64
C GLN A 536 -9.85 7.87 -3.56
N GLY A 537 -9.25 7.90 -4.74
CA GLY A 537 -9.11 6.72 -5.60
C GLY A 537 -7.82 6.80 -6.42
N LEU A 538 -7.48 5.73 -7.14
CA LEU A 538 -6.36 5.76 -8.07
C LEU A 538 -6.73 6.55 -9.32
N THR A 539 -5.80 7.37 -9.77
CA THR A 539 -5.84 8.06 -11.05
C THR A 539 -4.48 7.95 -11.76
N ILE A 540 -4.41 8.44 -12.98
CA ILE A 540 -3.22 8.36 -13.83
C ILE A 540 -2.73 9.79 -14.06
N LEU A 541 -1.50 10.09 -13.66
CA LEU A 541 -0.83 11.35 -13.97
C LEU A 541 -0.09 11.21 -15.31
N VAL A 542 -0.35 12.14 -16.23
CA VAL A 542 0.35 12.27 -17.51
C VAL A 542 0.84 13.70 -17.70
N LYS A 543 1.83 13.90 -18.56
CA LYS A 543 2.28 15.24 -18.93
C LYS A 543 1.28 15.91 -19.87
N LYS A 544 1.06 17.22 -19.69
CA LYS A 544 0.25 18.04 -20.60
C LYS A 544 1.07 18.38 -21.84
N GLU A 545 0.88 17.63 -22.92
CA GLU A 545 1.50 17.98 -24.20
C GLU A 545 0.89 19.29 -24.75
N ILE A 546 1.78 20.18 -25.22
CA ILE A 546 1.42 21.42 -25.88
C ILE A 546 1.71 21.22 -27.37
N PRO A 547 0.71 21.36 -28.27
CA PRO A 547 0.93 21.17 -29.70
C PRO A 547 1.92 22.23 -30.20
N ARG A 548 2.93 21.78 -30.97
CA ARG A 548 3.89 22.64 -31.66
C ARG A 548 3.56 22.64 -33.15
N SER A 549 3.22 23.81 -33.68
CA SER A 549 3.02 24.02 -35.12
C SER A 549 4.34 24.00 -35.90
N THR A 550 4.25 23.73 -37.21
CA THR A 550 5.40 23.76 -38.12
C THR A 550 5.29 24.94 -39.10
N LEU A 551 6.42 25.50 -39.53
CA LEU A 551 6.45 26.72 -40.35
C LEU A 551 5.94 26.51 -41.79
N ASP A 552 5.71 25.27 -42.19
CA ASP A 552 5.18 24.84 -43.50
C ASP A 552 3.66 24.62 -43.52
N SER A 553 2.94 24.78 -42.39
CA SER A 553 1.50 24.48 -42.31
C SER A 553 0.62 25.17 -43.36
N PHE A 554 1.02 26.33 -43.90
CA PHE A 554 0.30 26.99 -44.99
C PHE A 554 0.45 26.29 -46.37
N MET A 555 1.49 25.49 -46.57
CA MET A 555 1.70 24.72 -47.81
C MET A 555 1.05 23.33 -47.75
N GLN A 556 0.94 22.75 -46.55
CA GLN A 556 0.41 21.40 -46.30
C GLN A 556 -0.94 21.06 -46.97
N PRO A 557 -1.91 21.99 -47.17
CA PRO A 557 -3.17 21.69 -47.87
C PRO A 557 -3.02 21.22 -49.31
N PHE A 558 -1.88 21.41 -49.98
CA PHE A 558 -1.59 20.85 -51.31
C PHE A 558 -0.17 20.25 -51.37
N GLN A 559 -0.05 19.08 -52.00
CA GLN A 559 1.27 18.47 -52.25
C GLN A 559 2.16 19.40 -53.10
N SER A 560 3.46 19.44 -52.82
CA SER A 560 4.44 20.28 -53.55
C SER A 560 4.46 20.06 -55.07
N THR A 561 4.12 18.86 -55.52
CA THR A 561 3.87 18.51 -56.93
C THR A 561 2.71 19.28 -57.55
N LEU A 562 1.60 19.46 -56.82
CA LEU A 562 0.43 20.18 -57.29
C LEU A 562 0.70 21.69 -57.40
N TRP A 563 1.42 22.27 -56.46
CA TRP A 563 1.88 23.67 -56.54
C TRP A 563 2.68 23.94 -57.82
N LEU A 564 3.60 23.04 -58.18
CA LEU A 564 4.38 23.14 -59.43
C LEU A 564 3.51 22.94 -60.69
N LEU A 565 2.54 22.02 -60.66
CA LEU A 565 1.61 21.78 -61.77
C LEU A 565 0.65 22.97 -62.00
N VAL A 566 0.15 23.59 -60.94
CA VAL A 566 -0.65 24.83 -61.03
C VAL A 566 0.22 25.97 -61.56
N GLY A 567 1.44 26.16 -61.02
CA GLY A 567 2.38 27.17 -61.54
C GLY A 567 2.70 26.99 -63.03
N LEU A 568 2.83 25.74 -63.49
CA LEU A 568 3.04 25.43 -64.92
C LEU A 568 1.78 25.70 -65.77
N SER A 569 0.58 25.36 -65.28
CA SER A 569 -0.66 25.53 -66.03
C SER A 569 -1.00 27.01 -66.31
N VAL A 570 -0.70 27.92 -65.37
CA VAL A 570 -0.81 29.38 -65.58
C VAL A 570 -0.06 29.82 -66.85
N HIS A 571 1.19 29.35 -67.00
CA HIS A 571 2.05 29.73 -68.12
C HIS A 571 1.59 29.09 -69.44
N VAL A 572 1.13 27.84 -69.41
CA VAL A 572 0.54 27.17 -70.59
C VAL A 572 -0.72 27.92 -71.06
N VAL A 573 -1.61 28.30 -70.14
CA VAL A 573 -2.83 29.05 -70.47
C VAL A 573 -2.52 30.46 -70.97
N ALA A 574 -1.55 31.16 -70.37
CA ALA A 574 -1.10 32.48 -70.86
C ALA A 574 -0.57 32.41 -72.30
N VAL A 575 0.26 31.41 -72.63
CA VAL A 575 0.75 31.18 -73.99
C VAL A 575 -0.40 30.83 -74.95
N MET A 576 -1.35 29.98 -74.54
CA MET A 576 -2.49 29.61 -75.38
C MET A 576 -3.46 30.78 -75.62
N LEU A 577 -3.72 31.62 -74.62
CA LEU A 577 -4.50 32.86 -74.78
C LEU A 577 -3.82 33.80 -75.79
N TYR A 578 -2.51 34.03 -75.65
CA TYR A 578 -1.73 34.84 -76.59
C TYR A 578 -1.78 34.27 -78.02
N LEU A 579 -1.58 32.96 -78.20
CA LEU A 579 -1.63 32.33 -79.53
C LEU A 579 -3.03 32.40 -80.15
N LEU A 580 -4.09 32.11 -79.39
CA LEU A 580 -5.46 32.15 -79.88
C LEU A 580 -5.88 33.57 -80.29
N ASP A 581 -5.56 34.59 -79.49
CA ASP A 581 -5.91 35.98 -79.83
C ASP A 581 -5.06 36.49 -81.01
N ARG A 582 -3.79 36.04 -81.11
CA ARG A 582 -2.86 36.42 -82.20
C ARG A 582 -3.23 35.81 -83.57
N PHE A 583 -3.80 34.60 -83.58
CA PHE A 583 -4.17 33.87 -84.80
C PHE A 583 -5.66 33.95 -85.16
N SER A 584 -6.55 34.36 -84.25
CA SER A 584 -7.99 34.47 -84.54
C SER A 584 -8.26 35.57 -85.60
N PRO A 585 -8.93 35.25 -86.73
CA PRO A 585 -9.21 36.23 -87.78
C PRO A 585 -10.13 37.37 -87.30
N PHE A 586 -10.99 37.10 -86.31
CA PHE A 586 -11.89 38.09 -85.72
C PHE A 586 -11.18 39.08 -84.77
N GLY A 587 -9.97 38.78 -84.30
CA GLY A 587 -9.17 39.71 -83.50
C GLY A 587 -8.77 40.99 -84.25
N ARG A 588 -8.80 40.99 -85.59
CA ARG A 588 -8.34 42.11 -86.44
C ARG A 588 -9.43 42.96 -87.08
N PHE A 589 -10.71 42.64 -86.90
CA PHE A 589 -11.77 43.53 -87.40
C PHE A 589 -11.92 44.76 -86.47
N LYS A 590 -11.53 45.93 -86.98
CA LYS A 590 -12.03 47.24 -86.53
C LYS A 590 -13.27 47.58 -87.37
N VAL A 591 -14.33 48.05 -86.70
CA VAL A 591 -15.36 48.90 -87.30
C VAL A 591 -15.00 50.35 -86.94
N ASN A 592 -15.28 51.30 -87.81
CA ASN A 592 -14.73 52.66 -87.70
C ASN A 592 -15.31 53.46 -86.51
N SER A 593 -14.45 53.87 -85.59
CA SER A 593 -14.53 55.14 -84.85
C SER A 593 -13.11 55.60 -84.48
N GLU A 594 -12.93 56.89 -84.15
CA GLU A 594 -11.62 57.55 -83.97
C GLU A 594 -11.13 57.54 -82.51
N ASP A 595 -11.57 56.57 -81.72
CA ASP A 595 -11.22 56.41 -80.30
C ASP A 595 -9.96 55.54 -80.11
N GLU A 596 -9.44 55.55 -78.88
CA GLU A 596 -8.06 55.25 -78.49
C GLU A 596 -7.49 53.90 -78.98
N GLU A 597 -6.15 53.84 -79.14
CA GLU A 597 -5.44 52.62 -79.55
C GLU A 597 -5.40 51.57 -78.42
N GLU A 598 -6.47 50.79 -78.27
CA GLU A 598 -6.45 49.53 -77.52
C GLU A 598 -5.40 48.58 -78.12
N ASP A 599 -4.26 48.48 -77.45
CA ASP A 599 -3.09 47.74 -77.92
C ASP A 599 -3.36 46.21 -77.96
N ALA A 600 -2.82 45.53 -78.97
CA ALA A 600 -3.10 44.11 -79.17
C ALA A 600 -2.44 43.25 -78.08
N LEU A 601 -3.17 42.24 -77.58
CA LEU A 601 -2.80 41.42 -76.43
C LEU A 601 -1.35 40.87 -76.54
N THR A 602 -0.47 41.40 -75.68
CA THR A 602 0.94 41.02 -75.64
C THR A 602 1.12 39.75 -74.82
N LEU A 603 2.21 39.00 -75.05
CA LEU A 603 2.52 37.84 -74.22
C LEU A 603 2.67 38.21 -72.72
N SER A 604 3.13 39.42 -72.43
CA SER A 604 3.19 40.00 -71.08
C SER A 604 1.80 40.28 -70.49
N SER A 605 0.88 40.91 -71.21
CA SER A 605 -0.48 41.15 -70.69
C SER A 605 -1.30 39.86 -70.59
N ALA A 606 -1.04 38.86 -71.45
CA ALA A 606 -1.59 37.51 -71.31
C ALA A 606 -1.09 36.78 -70.04
N MET A 607 0.20 36.93 -69.68
CA MET A 607 0.73 36.38 -68.42
C MET A 607 0.14 37.08 -67.19
N TRP A 608 0.05 38.41 -67.21
CA TRP A 608 -0.59 39.17 -66.12
C TRP A 608 -2.07 38.81 -65.98
N PHE A 609 -2.81 38.66 -67.07
CA PHE A 609 -4.20 38.19 -67.06
C PHE A 609 -4.35 36.81 -66.40
N SER A 610 -3.55 35.81 -66.81
CA SER A 610 -3.63 34.46 -66.24
C SER A 610 -3.27 34.42 -64.74
N TRP A 611 -2.23 35.17 -64.32
CA TRP A 611 -1.84 35.28 -62.91
C TRP A 611 -2.85 36.08 -62.07
N GLY A 612 -3.38 37.18 -62.60
CA GLY A 612 -4.39 38.01 -61.93
C GLY A 612 -5.66 37.21 -61.62
N VAL A 613 -6.15 36.44 -62.59
CA VAL A 613 -7.31 35.55 -62.41
C VAL A 613 -7.05 34.45 -61.36
N LEU A 614 -5.84 33.87 -61.29
CA LEU A 614 -5.52 32.86 -60.27
C LEU A 614 -5.42 33.47 -58.85
N LEU A 615 -4.88 34.69 -58.74
CA LEU A 615 -4.67 35.39 -57.47
C LEU A 615 -5.88 36.24 -57.02
N ASN A 616 -7.00 36.20 -57.75
CA ASN A 616 -8.15 37.10 -57.59
C ASN A 616 -7.76 38.60 -57.56
N SER A 617 -6.72 38.96 -58.33
CA SER A 617 -6.17 40.31 -58.42
C SER A 617 -6.64 41.01 -59.69
N GLY A 618 -7.18 42.23 -59.55
CA GLY A 618 -7.66 43.05 -60.67
C GLY A 618 -6.57 43.67 -61.56
N ILE A 619 -5.30 43.27 -61.41
CA ILE A 619 -4.17 43.82 -62.17
C ILE A 619 -4.08 43.09 -63.53
N GLY A 620 -4.75 43.65 -64.54
CA GLY A 620 -4.75 43.10 -65.90
C GLY A 620 -5.09 44.14 -66.97
N GLU A 621 -4.07 44.79 -67.54
CA GLU A 621 -4.16 45.82 -68.59
C GLU A 621 -4.48 45.22 -69.99
N GLY A 622 -5.30 44.17 -70.07
CA GLY A 622 -5.66 43.55 -71.35
C GLY A 622 -6.62 42.36 -71.19
N ALA A 623 -7.81 42.49 -71.76
CA ALA A 623 -8.83 41.43 -71.79
C ALA A 623 -8.88 40.74 -73.18
N PRO A 624 -9.16 39.43 -73.25
CA PRO A 624 -9.22 38.70 -74.52
C PRO A 624 -10.27 39.27 -75.48
N ARG A 625 -9.85 39.61 -76.71
CA ARG A 625 -10.73 40.19 -77.75
C ARG A 625 -11.47 39.10 -78.52
N SER A 626 -10.79 38.02 -78.88
CA SER A 626 -11.35 36.90 -79.64
C SER A 626 -12.31 36.05 -78.80
N PHE A 627 -13.40 35.58 -79.44
CA PHE A 627 -14.40 34.74 -78.78
C PHE A 627 -13.79 33.43 -78.21
N SER A 628 -12.84 32.84 -78.94
CA SER A 628 -12.06 31.67 -78.50
C SER A 628 -11.26 31.93 -77.22
N ALA A 629 -10.58 33.07 -77.12
CA ALA A 629 -9.81 33.42 -75.92
C ALA A 629 -10.73 33.82 -74.74
N ARG A 630 -11.91 34.39 -75.01
CA ARG A 630 -12.92 34.67 -73.98
C ARG A 630 -13.47 33.38 -73.34
N ILE A 631 -13.81 32.37 -74.15
CA ILE A 631 -14.25 31.06 -73.64
C ILE A 631 -13.14 30.39 -72.83
N LEU A 632 -11.89 30.40 -73.33
CA LEU A 632 -10.75 29.87 -72.57
C LEU A 632 -10.53 30.64 -71.24
N GLY A 633 -10.68 31.96 -71.24
CA GLY A 633 -10.60 32.80 -70.04
C GLY A 633 -11.70 32.52 -69.02
N MET A 634 -12.94 32.26 -69.46
CA MET A 634 -14.05 31.85 -68.60
C MET A 634 -13.79 30.48 -67.95
N VAL A 635 -13.29 29.51 -68.72
CA VAL A 635 -12.91 28.18 -68.18
C VAL A 635 -11.72 28.29 -67.21
N TRP A 636 -10.74 29.15 -67.51
CA TRP A 636 -9.62 29.44 -66.61
C TRP A 636 -10.08 30.06 -65.29
N ALA A 637 -11.00 31.03 -65.31
CA ALA A 637 -11.57 31.62 -64.10
C ALA A 637 -12.35 30.59 -63.27
N GLY A 638 -13.11 29.69 -63.91
CA GLY A 638 -13.76 28.56 -63.25
C GLY A 638 -12.75 27.62 -62.57
N PHE A 639 -11.66 27.27 -63.26
CA PHE A 639 -10.58 26.46 -62.70
C PHE A 639 -9.87 27.14 -61.51
N ALA A 640 -9.55 28.43 -61.63
CA ALA A 640 -8.96 29.22 -60.55
C ALA A 640 -9.84 29.23 -59.28
N MET A 641 -11.15 29.47 -59.44
CA MET A 641 -12.11 29.41 -58.33
C MET A 641 -12.19 28.01 -57.70
N ILE A 642 -12.13 26.94 -58.49
CA ILE A 642 -12.09 25.56 -57.97
C ILE A 642 -10.82 25.30 -57.15
N ILE A 643 -9.65 25.75 -57.62
CA ILE A 643 -8.37 25.61 -56.89
C ILE A 643 -8.41 26.38 -55.57
N VAL A 644 -8.87 27.64 -55.56
CA VAL A 644 -8.98 28.44 -54.33
C VAL A 644 -9.98 27.82 -53.35
N ALA A 645 -11.14 27.38 -53.82
CA ALA A 645 -12.14 26.70 -52.98
C ALA A 645 -11.63 25.36 -52.42
N SER A 646 -10.87 24.59 -53.21
CA SER A 646 -10.26 23.34 -52.75
C SER A 646 -9.18 23.58 -51.69
N TYR A 647 -8.39 24.64 -51.82
CA TYR A 647 -7.41 25.04 -50.80
C TYR A 647 -8.10 25.42 -49.48
N THR A 648 -9.12 26.28 -49.51
CA THR A 648 -9.85 26.68 -48.29
C THR A 648 -10.60 25.52 -47.65
N ALA A 649 -11.21 24.64 -48.45
CA ALA A 649 -11.87 23.44 -47.95
C ALA A 649 -10.90 22.45 -47.28
N ASN A 650 -9.73 22.20 -47.88
CA ASN A 650 -8.77 21.26 -47.28
C ASN A 650 -8.07 21.86 -46.05
N LEU A 651 -7.81 23.17 -46.04
CA LEU A 651 -7.32 23.88 -44.84
C LEU A 651 -8.34 23.79 -43.68
N ALA A 652 -9.63 23.99 -43.96
CA ALA A 652 -10.69 23.84 -42.96
C ALA A 652 -10.83 22.40 -42.47
N ALA A 653 -10.73 21.40 -43.35
CA ALA A 653 -10.74 19.99 -42.97
C ALA A 653 -9.54 19.61 -42.10
N PHE A 654 -8.34 20.09 -42.43
CA PHE A 654 -7.12 19.85 -41.66
C PHE A 654 -7.24 20.38 -40.22
N LEU A 655 -7.71 21.61 -40.04
CA LEU A 655 -7.90 22.24 -38.71
C LEU A 655 -8.96 21.54 -37.83
N VAL A 656 -9.83 20.72 -38.42
CA VAL A 656 -10.82 19.89 -37.69
C VAL A 656 -10.26 18.50 -37.35
N LEU A 657 -9.36 17.97 -38.19
CA LEU A 657 -8.77 16.64 -38.08
C LEU A 657 -7.48 16.60 -37.25
N ASP A 658 -6.70 17.69 -37.20
CA ASP A 658 -5.47 17.81 -36.39
C ASP A 658 -5.79 18.01 -34.89
N ARG A 659 -6.53 17.05 -34.34
CA ARG A 659 -6.68 16.88 -32.89
C ARG A 659 -5.47 16.09 -32.38
N PRO A 660 -4.79 16.55 -31.31
CA PRO A 660 -3.77 15.73 -30.67
C PRO A 660 -4.40 14.42 -30.17
N GLU A 661 -3.58 13.36 -30.05
CA GLU A 661 -4.06 12.05 -29.60
C GLU A 661 -4.88 12.15 -28.31
N GLU A 662 -5.99 11.41 -28.24
CA GLU A 662 -6.85 11.42 -27.06
C GLU A 662 -6.08 10.94 -25.82
N ARG A 663 -6.23 11.66 -24.71
CA ARG A 663 -5.60 11.31 -23.44
C ARG A 663 -6.11 9.96 -22.97
N ILE A 664 -5.28 9.24 -22.22
CA ILE A 664 -5.59 7.92 -21.66
C ILE A 664 -6.98 7.95 -21.00
N THR A 665 -7.90 7.17 -21.54
CA THR A 665 -9.33 7.19 -21.19
C THR A 665 -9.59 6.69 -19.77
N GLY A 666 -8.70 5.84 -19.25
CA GLY A 666 -8.70 5.33 -17.88
C GLY A 666 -7.99 3.99 -17.78
N ILE A 667 -8.25 3.23 -16.72
CA ILE A 667 -7.60 1.93 -16.47
C ILE A 667 -7.86 0.87 -17.56
N ASN A 668 -8.95 1.01 -18.31
CA ASN A 668 -9.33 0.10 -19.40
C ASN A 668 -8.73 0.47 -20.76
N ASP A 669 -7.92 1.52 -20.84
CA ASP A 669 -7.35 2.00 -22.10
C ASP A 669 -6.46 0.93 -22.78
N PRO A 670 -6.60 0.68 -24.10
CA PRO A 670 -5.78 -0.31 -24.81
C PRO A 670 -4.27 -0.10 -24.66
N ARG A 671 -3.80 1.15 -24.52
CA ARG A 671 -2.38 1.51 -24.33
C ARG A 671 -1.82 1.02 -23.00
N LEU A 672 -2.66 0.92 -21.98
CA LEU A 672 -2.33 0.34 -20.68
C LEU A 672 -2.55 -1.18 -20.68
N ARG A 673 -3.71 -1.63 -21.20
CA ARG A 673 -4.13 -3.04 -21.16
C ARG A 673 -3.18 -3.98 -21.90
N ASN A 674 -2.66 -3.52 -23.04
CA ASN A 674 -1.66 -4.20 -23.85
C ASN A 674 -0.32 -3.44 -23.74
N PRO A 675 0.48 -3.67 -22.69
CA PRO A 675 1.73 -2.93 -22.47
C PRO A 675 2.71 -3.08 -23.65
N SER A 676 3.42 -1.99 -23.96
CA SER A 676 4.49 -1.97 -24.95
C SER A 676 5.69 -1.21 -24.41
N ASP A 677 6.90 -1.53 -24.90
CA ASP A 677 8.13 -0.85 -24.47
C ASP A 677 8.21 0.62 -24.97
N LYS A 678 7.34 1.01 -25.90
CA LYS A 678 7.15 2.41 -26.33
C LYS A 678 6.38 3.25 -25.31
N PHE A 679 5.50 2.64 -24.52
CA PHE A 679 4.62 3.33 -23.59
C PHE A 679 4.88 2.85 -22.16
N ILE A 680 5.91 3.43 -21.53
CA ILE A 680 6.34 3.08 -20.18
C ILE A 680 5.43 3.74 -19.14
N TYR A 681 4.82 2.93 -18.28
CA TYR A 681 4.04 3.37 -17.13
C TYR A 681 4.45 2.59 -15.87
N ALA A 682 4.25 3.19 -14.69
CA ALA A 682 4.78 2.66 -13.43
C ALA A 682 3.99 3.15 -12.21
N THR A 683 4.30 2.58 -11.04
CA THR A 683 3.88 3.05 -9.71
C THR A 683 5.07 3.01 -8.73
N VAL A 684 4.84 3.27 -7.44
CA VAL A 684 5.88 3.14 -6.39
C VAL A 684 5.88 1.71 -5.84
N LYS A 685 7.06 1.12 -5.66
CA LYS A 685 7.24 -0.22 -5.07
C LYS A 685 6.69 -0.29 -3.65
N GLN A 686 6.23 -1.47 -3.22
CA GLN A 686 5.82 -1.73 -1.83
C GLN A 686 4.76 -0.73 -1.32
N SER A 687 3.82 -0.40 -2.20
CA SER A 687 2.73 0.55 -1.97
C SER A 687 1.37 -0.15 -1.90
N SER A 688 0.32 0.61 -1.56
CA SER A 688 -1.08 0.17 -1.70
C SER A 688 -1.41 -0.21 -3.16
N VAL A 689 -0.81 0.50 -4.12
CA VAL A 689 -1.03 0.33 -5.56
C VAL A 689 -0.36 -0.95 -6.05
N ASP A 690 0.89 -1.17 -5.66
CA ASP A 690 1.66 -2.39 -5.92
C ASP A 690 0.93 -3.64 -5.43
N ILE A 691 0.44 -3.63 -4.17
CA ILE A 691 -0.41 -4.70 -3.62
C ILE A 691 -1.69 -4.90 -4.44
N TYR A 692 -2.38 -3.83 -4.85
CA TYR A 692 -3.61 -3.91 -5.62
C TYR A 692 -3.40 -4.60 -6.98
N PHE A 693 -2.41 -4.17 -7.75
CA PHE A 693 -2.09 -4.78 -9.05
C PHE A 693 -1.55 -6.21 -8.92
N ARG A 694 -0.76 -6.51 -7.88
CA ARG A 694 -0.26 -7.86 -7.59
C ARG A 694 -1.39 -8.85 -7.24
N ARG A 695 -2.49 -8.35 -6.67
CA ARG A 695 -3.67 -9.14 -6.29
C ARG A 695 -4.66 -9.36 -7.43
N GLN A 696 -4.85 -8.37 -8.31
CA GLN A 696 -5.87 -8.44 -9.36
C GLN A 696 -5.40 -9.29 -10.55
N VAL A 697 -5.83 -10.55 -10.61
CA VAL A 697 -5.44 -11.51 -11.67
C VAL A 697 -5.66 -11.00 -13.08
N GLU A 698 -6.72 -10.20 -13.30
CA GLU A 698 -7.05 -9.58 -14.58
C GLU A 698 -6.02 -8.53 -15.03
N LEU A 699 -5.34 -7.87 -14.10
CA LEU A 699 -4.35 -6.81 -14.35
C LEU A 699 -2.90 -7.34 -14.30
N SER A 700 -2.72 -8.66 -14.23
CA SER A 700 -1.41 -9.32 -14.11
C SER A 700 -0.45 -9.05 -15.27
N THR A 701 -0.96 -8.74 -16.47
CA THR A 701 -0.14 -8.27 -17.61
C THR A 701 0.47 -6.90 -17.34
N MET A 702 -0.30 -5.98 -16.78
CA MET A 702 0.12 -4.62 -16.42
C MET A 702 1.11 -4.66 -15.25
N TYR A 703 0.82 -5.47 -14.23
CA TYR A 703 1.71 -5.67 -13.08
C TYR A 703 3.13 -6.06 -13.53
N ARG A 704 3.27 -7.05 -14.44
CA ARG A 704 4.57 -7.52 -14.98
C ARG A 704 5.33 -6.50 -15.83
N HIS A 705 4.66 -5.44 -16.31
CA HIS A 705 5.30 -4.34 -17.04
C HIS A 705 5.75 -3.24 -16.07
N MET A 706 4.91 -2.88 -15.10
CA MET A 706 5.24 -1.93 -14.03
C MET A 706 6.33 -2.44 -13.08
N GLU A 707 6.34 -3.73 -12.73
CA GLU A 707 7.31 -4.36 -11.83
C GLU A 707 8.78 -4.13 -12.25
N LYS A 708 9.02 -3.91 -13.55
CA LYS A 708 10.34 -3.57 -14.12
C LYS A 708 10.72 -2.09 -14.02
N HIS A 709 9.73 -1.21 -13.86
CA HIS A 709 9.85 0.25 -14.00
C HIS A 709 9.40 1.04 -12.76
N ASN A 710 8.96 0.36 -11.70
CA ASN A 710 8.51 0.99 -10.46
C ASN A 710 9.63 1.76 -9.75
N TYR A 711 9.28 2.90 -9.15
CA TYR A 711 10.18 3.82 -8.43
C TYR A 711 10.17 3.55 -6.92
N GLU A 712 11.15 4.06 -6.16
CA GLU A 712 11.16 3.93 -4.69
C GLU A 712 10.34 5.03 -4.01
N SER A 713 10.21 6.22 -4.61
CA SER A 713 9.39 7.32 -4.09
C SER A 713 8.45 7.93 -5.15
N ALA A 714 7.36 8.56 -4.68
CA ALA A 714 6.44 9.28 -5.57
C ALA A 714 7.11 10.50 -6.22
N ALA A 715 8.00 11.21 -5.49
CA ALA A 715 8.68 12.40 -5.99
C ALA A 715 9.58 12.09 -7.20
N GLU A 716 10.33 10.98 -7.17
CA GLU A 716 11.10 10.49 -8.32
C GLU A 716 10.19 10.22 -9.53
N ALA A 717 9.08 9.51 -9.31
CA ALA A 717 8.16 9.14 -10.39
C ALA A 717 7.48 10.36 -11.03
N ILE A 718 7.06 11.34 -10.23
CA ILE A 718 6.49 12.60 -10.72
C ILE A 718 7.53 13.38 -11.54
N GLN A 719 8.78 13.46 -11.07
CA GLN A 719 9.85 14.10 -11.85
C GLN A 719 10.17 13.31 -13.13
N ALA A 720 10.10 11.99 -13.12
CA ALA A 720 10.27 11.17 -14.32
C ALA A 720 9.18 11.42 -15.37
N VAL A 721 7.93 11.75 -14.97
CA VAL A 721 6.89 12.22 -15.90
C VAL A 721 7.23 13.61 -16.45
N ARG A 722 7.67 14.54 -15.61
CA ARG A 722 8.13 15.88 -16.06
C ARG A 722 9.29 15.80 -17.05
N ASP A 723 10.19 14.84 -16.87
CA ASP A 723 11.37 14.59 -17.72
C ASP A 723 11.06 13.83 -19.04
N ASN A 724 9.80 13.44 -19.31
CA ASN A 724 9.42 12.51 -20.39
C ASN A 724 10.06 11.11 -20.30
N LYS A 725 10.59 10.71 -19.14
CA LYS A 725 11.15 9.36 -18.91
C LYS A 725 10.05 8.32 -18.62
N LEU A 726 8.95 8.78 -18.03
CA LEU A 726 7.76 8.00 -17.71
C LEU A 726 6.56 8.64 -18.42
N HIS A 727 5.75 7.85 -19.13
CA HIS A 727 4.63 8.40 -19.91
C HIS A 727 3.36 8.54 -19.06
N ALA A 728 3.18 7.64 -18.09
CA ALA A 728 2.07 7.66 -17.14
C ALA A 728 2.49 7.12 -15.77
N PHE A 729 2.05 7.78 -14.71
CA PHE A 729 2.28 7.37 -13.31
C PHE A 729 0.94 7.08 -12.62
N ILE A 730 0.81 5.92 -11.99
CA ILE A 730 -0.43 5.48 -11.33
C ILE A 730 -0.28 5.61 -9.81
N TRP A 731 -1.11 6.45 -9.19
CA TRP A 731 -1.03 6.76 -7.76
C TRP A 731 -2.36 7.24 -7.15
N ASP A 732 -2.36 7.45 -5.83
CA ASP A 732 -3.51 7.96 -5.05
C ASP A 732 -3.86 9.41 -5.46
N SER A 733 -5.12 9.69 -5.80
CA SER A 733 -5.50 10.93 -6.50
C SER A 733 -5.29 12.20 -5.70
N ALA A 734 -5.44 12.15 -4.37
CA ALA A 734 -5.23 13.32 -3.51
C ALA A 734 -3.78 13.87 -3.54
N VAL A 735 -2.81 13.08 -3.99
CA VAL A 735 -1.43 13.54 -4.26
C VAL A 735 -1.29 14.04 -5.71
N LEU A 736 -1.90 13.33 -6.66
CA LEU A 736 -1.79 13.65 -8.10
C LEU A 736 -2.57 14.89 -8.52
N GLU A 737 -3.74 15.13 -7.91
CA GLU A 737 -4.55 16.34 -8.09
C GLU A 737 -3.79 17.59 -7.60
N PHE A 738 -3.11 17.49 -6.46
CA PHE A 738 -2.25 18.56 -5.92
C PHE A 738 -1.03 18.86 -6.81
N GLU A 739 -0.31 17.82 -7.27
CA GLU A 739 0.85 18.01 -8.14
C GLU A 739 0.49 18.56 -9.53
N ALA A 740 -0.67 18.18 -10.07
CA ALA A 740 -1.21 18.77 -11.29
C ALA A 740 -1.60 20.24 -11.06
N SER A 741 -2.24 20.57 -9.93
CA SER A 741 -2.72 21.93 -9.63
C SER A 741 -1.61 22.92 -9.26
N GLN A 742 -0.50 22.45 -8.70
CA GLN A 742 0.62 23.29 -8.29
C GLN A 742 1.40 23.89 -9.48
N LYS A 743 1.56 23.14 -10.59
CA LYS A 743 2.46 23.52 -11.70
C LYS A 743 1.80 23.54 -13.10
N CYS A 744 0.60 23.00 -13.26
CA CYS A 744 -0.20 22.98 -14.50
C CYS A 744 0.48 22.35 -15.74
N ASP A 745 1.66 21.74 -15.58
CA ASP A 745 2.46 21.03 -16.59
C ASP A 745 2.07 19.54 -16.70
N LEU A 746 1.45 19.01 -15.66
CA LEU A 746 0.91 17.66 -15.55
C LEU A 746 -0.62 17.73 -15.44
N VAL A 747 -1.30 16.66 -15.84
CA VAL A 747 -2.76 16.49 -15.70
C VAL A 747 -3.09 15.08 -15.22
N THR A 748 -4.09 14.96 -14.36
CA THR A 748 -4.74 13.69 -14.06
C THR A 748 -5.68 13.29 -15.21
N THR A 749 -5.88 11.98 -15.42
CA THR A 749 -6.74 11.47 -16.50
C THR A 749 -7.43 10.16 -16.13
N GLY A 750 -8.60 9.94 -16.73
CA GLY A 750 -9.51 8.83 -16.43
C GLY A 750 -10.30 8.99 -15.13
N GLU A 751 -11.33 8.14 -14.96
CA GLU A 751 -12.12 8.09 -13.72
C GLU A 751 -11.34 7.49 -12.53
N LEU A 752 -11.73 7.88 -11.31
CA LEU A 752 -11.21 7.33 -10.05
C LEU A 752 -11.59 5.85 -9.88
N PHE A 753 -10.63 4.96 -10.19
CA PHE A 753 -10.73 3.52 -9.96
C PHE A 753 -10.15 3.14 -8.58
N PHE A 754 -10.43 1.93 -8.09
CA PHE A 754 -10.04 1.47 -6.74
C PHE A 754 -10.32 2.53 -5.63
N ARG A 755 -11.56 3.02 -5.57
CA ARG A 755 -11.99 4.00 -4.56
C ARG A 755 -11.75 3.46 -3.15
N SER A 756 -11.10 4.27 -2.31
CA SER A 756 -10.68 3.93 -0.96
C SER A 756 -10.70 5.19 -0.08
N GLY A 757 -9.97 5.18 1.04
CA GLY A 757 -9.79 6.36 1.87
C GLY A 757 -8.59 6.23 2.79
N PHE A 758 -8.08 7.37 3.25
CA PHE A 758 -7.04 7.44 4.26
C PHE A 758 -7.67 7.41 5.66
N GLY A 759 -7.08 6.62 6.56
CA GLY A 759 -7.52 6.47 7.95
C GLY A 759 -6.35 6.45 8.91
N ILE A 760 -6.60 6.88 10.15
CA ILE A 760 -5.63 6.78 11.24
C ILE A 760 -5.53 5.31 11.66
N GLY A 761 -4.32 4.76 11.66
CA GLY A 761 -4.05 3.39 12.08
C GLY A 761 -3.70 3.31 13.56
N MET A 762 -4.25 2.33 14.27
CA MET A 762 -3.97 2.07 15.70
C MET A 762 -3.76 0.57 15.92
N ARG A 763 -3.04 0.19 16.98
CA ARG A 763 -2.99 -1.21 17.43
C ARG A 763 -4.42 -1.72 17.68
N LYS A 764 -4.68 -3.01 17.41
CA LYS A 764 -6.00 -3.59 17.66
C LYS A 764 -6.40 -3.46 19.12
N ASP A 765 -7.71 -3.32 19.34
CA ASP A 765 -8.33 -3.14 20.65
C ASP A 765 -7.88 -1.87 21.42
N SER A 766 -7.20 -0.92 20.76
CA SER A 766 -6.75 0.34 21.36
C SER A 766 -7.94 1.21 21.86
N PRO A 767 -7.91 1.68 23.12
CA PRO A 767 -9.02 2.44 23.72
C PRO A 767 -9.28 3.79 23.03
N TRP A 768 -8.30 4.35 22.33
CA TRP A 768 -8.44 5.62 21.62
C TRP A 768 -9.35 5.54 20.38
N LYS A 769 -9.50 4.37 19.76
CA LYS A 769 -10.12 4.20 18.43
C LYS A 769 -11.55 4.76 18.33
N GLN A 770 -12.38 4.58 19.35
CA GLN A 770 -13.75 5.10 19.35
C GLN A 770 -13.76 6.64 19.41
N ASN A 771 -12.95 7.23 20.30
CA ASN A 771 -12.87 8.68 20.48
C ASN A 771 -12.26 9.36 19.23
N VAL A 772 -11.18 8.80 18.68
CA VAL A 772 -10.58 9.24 17.39
C VAL A 772 -11.64 9.21 16.29
N SER A 773 -12.35 8.10 16.12
CA SER A 773 -13.37 7.96 15.08
C SER A 773 -14.51 8.97 15.21
N LEU A 774 -15.01 9.21 16.43
CA LEU A 774 -16.04 10.22 16.71
C LEU A 774 -15.52 11.65 16.48
N SER A 775 -14.25 11.93 16.79
CA SER A 775 -13.64 13.24 16.54
C SER A 775 -13.40 13.50 15.05
N ILE A 776 -13.10 12.47 14.24
CA ILE A 776 -13.02 12.57 12.78
C ILE A 776 -14.41 12.86 12.18
N LEU A 777 -15.45 12.14 12.61
CA LEU A 777 -16.83 12.40 12.13
C LEU A 777 -17.28 13.83 12.45
N LYS A 778 -17.09 14.30 13.70
CA LYS A 778 -17.37 15.69 14.09
C LYS A 778 -16.56 16.73 13.30
N SER A 779 -15.40 16.35 12.75
CA SER A 779 -14.54 17.22 11.94
C SER A 779 -14.93 17.25 10.46
N HIS A 780 -15.73 16.29 9.99
CA HIS A 780 -16.48 16.40 8.73
C HIS A 780 -17.75 17.23 8.93
N GLU A 781 -18.53 16.93 9.98
CA GLU A 781 -19.81 17.59 10.29
C GLU A 781 -19.70 19.11 10.48
N ASN A 782 -18.57 19.60 11.00
CA ASN A 782 -18.34 21.03 11.23
C ASN A 782 -17.53 21.75 10.14
N GLY A 783 -17.23 21.09 9.01
CA GLY A 783 -16.49 21.67 7.89
C GLY A 783 -14.95 21.70 8.01
N PHE A 784 -14.38 21.43 9.20
CA PHE A 784 -12.93 21.53 9.43
C PHE A 784 -12.08 20.68 8.46
N MET A 785 -12.60 19.54 8.00
CA MET A 785 -11.90 18.70 7.02
C MET A 785 -11.85 19.33 5.61
N GLU A 786 -12.89 20.09 5.21
CA GLU A 786 -12.92 20.82 3.93
C GLU A 786 -12.03 22.08 4.02
N ASP A 787 -11.98 22.76 5.17
CA ASP A 787 -11.06 23.86 5.41
C ASP A 787 -9.60 23.42 5.26
N LEU A 788 -9.23 22.26 5.81
CA LEU A 788 -7.91 21.65 5.61
C LEU A 788 -7.66 21.25 4.16
N ASP A 789 -8.65 20.67 3.47
CA ASP A 789 -8.51 20.26 2.06
C ASP A 789 -8.29 21.46 1.14
N LYS A 790 -9.02 22.55 1.37
CA LYS A 790 -8.86 23.83 0.66
C LYS A 790 -7.52 24.49 0.97
N THR A 791 -7.05 24.42 2.22
CA THR A 791 -5.79 25.04 2.65
C THR A 791 -4.56 24.30 2.10
N TRP A 792 -4.59 22.96 2.09
CA TRP A 792 -3.40 22.13 1.81
C TRP A 792 -3.42 21.43 0.44
N VAL A 793 -4.58 21.12 -0.13
CA VAL A 793 -4.71 20.28 -1.34
C VAL A 793 -5.24 21.08 -2.54
N ARG A 794 -6.35 21.82 -2.37
CA ARG A 794 -6.91 22.73 -3.40
C ARG A 794 -6.43 24.17 -3.25
N TYR A 795 -5.15 24.34 -2.94
CA TYR A 795 -4.52 25.65 -2.70
C TYR A 795 -4.46 26.54 -3.95
N GLN A 796 -4.30 25.94 -5.13
CA GLN A 796 -4.14 26.65 -6.40
C GLN A 796 -4.95 25.94 -7.49
N GLU A 797 -5.59 26.69 -8.38
CA GLU A 797 -6.52 26.17 -9.37
C GLU A 797 -6.03 26.51 -10.78
N CYS A 798 -5.62 25.49 -11.55
CA CYS A 798 -5.17 25.67 -12.93
C CYS A 798 -6.37 25.99 -13.83
N ASP A 799 -6.36 27.15 -14.48
CA ASP A 799 -7.45 27.64 -15.34
C ASP A 799 -7.77 26.60 -16.44
N SER A 800 -8.87 25.87 -16.26
CA SER A 800 -9.21 24.65 -17.00
C SER A 800 -9.90 24.95 -18.33
N ARG A 801 -9.46 26.04 -19.00
CA ARG A 801 -9.84 26.37 -20.38
C ARG A 801 -9.58 25.15 -21.25
N SER A 802 -10.65 24.50 -21.68
CA SER A 802 -10.60 23.43 -22.66
C SER A 802 -9.81 23.93 -23.87
N ASN A 803 -8.87 23.12 -24.36
CA ASN A 803 -8.03 23.48 -25.49
C ASN A 803 -8.94 23.95 -26.64
N ALA A 804 -8.96 25.26 -26.92
CA ALA A 804 -9.67 25.78 -28.07
C ALA A 804 -9.13 25.08 -29.33
N PRO A 805 -9.99 24.76 -30.33
CA PRO A 805 -9.51 24.19 -31.59
C PRO A 805 -8.40 25.08 -32.13
N ALA A 806 -7.25 24.49 -32.46
CA ALA A 806 -5.96 25.18 -32.49
C ALA A 806 -6.00 26.46 -33.34
N THR A 807 -6.19 27.60 -32.66
CA THR A 807 -6.32 28.90 -33.30
C THR A 807 -5.03 29.18 -34.04
N LEU A 808 -5.09 29.43 -35.35
CA LEU A 808 -3.92 29.71 -36.19
C LEU A 808 -3.08 30.82 -35.55
N THR A 809 -1.98 30.43 -34.90
CA THR A 809 -1.14 31.38 -34.17
C THR A 809 -0.30 32.19 -35.15
N PHE A 810 0.33 33.26 -34.64
CA PHE A 810 1.34 33.99 -35.38
C PHE A 810 2.47 33.08 -35.90
N GLU A 811 2.84 32.03 -35.16
CA GLU A 811 3.87 31.06 -35.56
C GLU A 811 3.41 30.20 -36.74
N ASN A 812 2.15 29.73 -36.76
CA ASN A 812 1.57 28.97 -37.88
C ASN A 812 1.56 29.78 -39.19
N MET A 813 1.39 31.11 -39.11
CA MET A 813 1.35 32.02 -40.26
C MET A 813 2.71 32.68 -40.59
N ALA A 814 3.74 32.53 -39.74
CA ALA A 814 5.03 33.19 -39.91
C ALA A 814 5.71 32.88 -41.26
N GLY A 815 5.53 31.67 -41.80
CA GLY A 815 6.04 31.29 -43.13
C GLY A 815 5.50 32.16 -44.27
N VAL A 816 4.25 32.63 -44.18
CA VAL A 816 3.63 33.52 -45.18
C VAL A 816 4.24 34.91 -45.12
N PHE A 817 4.42 35.47 -43.91
CA PHE A 817 5.06 36.78 -43.73
C PHE A 817 6.54 36.77 -44.17
N MET A 818 7.27 35.68 -43.91
CA MET A 818 8.64 35.49 -44.40
C MET A 818 8.71 35.43 -45.93
N LEU A 819 7.74 34.80 -46.60
CA LEU A 819 7.63 34.79 -48.06
C LEU A 819 7.39 36.20 -48.61
N VAL A 820 6.48 36.98 -48.01
CA VAL A 820 6.22 38.38 -48.40
C VAL A 820 7.47 39.25 -48.21
N ALA A 821 8.19 39.10 -47.09
CA ALA A 821 9.45 39.82 -46.85
C ALA A 821 10.52 39.47 -47.91
N GLY A 822 10.66 38.19 -48.26
CA GLY A 822 11.51 37.74 -49.36
C GLY A 822 11.10 38.34 -50.72
N GLY A 823 9.80 38.44 -50.98
CA GLY A 823 9.24 39.09 -52.16
C GLY A 823 9.58 40.58 -52.26
N ILE A 824 9.55 41.31 -51.14
CA ILE A 824 9.97 42.73 -51.08
C ILE A 824 11.46 42.88 -51.40
N VAL A 825 12.32 42.03 -50.81
CA VAL A 825 13.77 42.03 -51.08
C VAL A 825 14.05 41.69 -52.56
N ALA A 826 13.34 40.71 -53.13
CA ALA A 826 13.43 40.39 -54.55
C ALA A 826 12.95 41.56 -55.44
N GLY A 827 11.89 42.27 -55.05
CA GLY A 827 11.40 43.48 -55.72
C GLY A 827 12.44 44.61 -55.74
N ILE A 828 13.13 44.85 -54.62
CA ILE A 828 14.23 45.82 -54.52
C ILE A 828 15.38 45.42 -55.46
N PHE A 829 15.71 44.13 -55.56
CA PHE A 829 16.72 43.65 -56.50
C PHE A 829 16.29 43.79 -57.98
N LEU A 830 15.02 43.49 -58.28
CA LEU A 830 14.46 43.61 -59.63
C LEU A 830 14.40 45.05 -60.14
N ILE A 831 14.09 46.05 -59.30
CA ILE A 831 14.09 47.46 -59.75
C ILE A 831 15.51 47.95 -60.08
N PHE A 832 16.55 47.48 -59.38
CA PHE A 832 17.94 47.75 -59.79
C PHE A 832 18.26 47.12 -61.15
N ILE A 833 17.79 45.89 -61.42
CA ILE A 833 17.94 45.23 -62.72
C ILE A 833 17.17 45.98 -63.81
N GLU A 834 15.93 46.42 -63.57
CA GLU A 834 15.14 47.17 -64.56
C GLU A 834 15.80 48.51 -64.88
N ILE A 835 16.25 49.26 -63.87
CA ILE A 835 16.98 50.53 -64.05
C ILE A 835 18.26 50.29 -64.88
N ALA A 836 19.03 49.24 -64.57
CA ALA A 836 20.23 48.89 -65.34
C ALA A 836 19.90 48.50 -66.79
N TYR A 837 18.90 47.64 -67.00
CA TYR A 837 18.45 47.18 -68.32
C TYR A 837 17.92 48.34 -69.17
N LYS A 838 17.07 49.20 -68.61
CA LYS A 838 16.50 50.39 -69.26
C LYS A 838 17.59 51.39 -69.61
N ARG A 839 18.50 51.71 -68.67
CA ARG A 839 19.67 52.57 -68.89
C ARG A 839 20.59 52.03 -69.98
N HIS A 840 20.82 50.71 -70.04
CA HIS A 840 21.62 50.07 -71.08
C HIS A 840 20.90 50.07 -72.45
N LYS A 841 19.60 49.75 -72.48
CA LYS A 841 18.76 49.80 -73.69
C LYS A 841 18.70 51.20 -74.29
N ASP A 842 18.58 52.23 -73.44
CA ASP A 842 18.51 53.62 -73.88
C ASP A 842 19.90 54.22 -74.20
N ALA A 843 20.98 53.74 -73.57
CA ALA A 843 22.34 54.00 -74.04
C ALA A 843 22.57 53.41 -75.45
N ARG A 844 22.11 52.17 -75.69
CA ARG A 844 22.17 51.50 -77.00
C ARG A 844 21.33 52.22 -78.06
N ARG A 845 20.13 52.72 -77.69
CA ARG A 845 19.31 53.58 -78.57
C ARG A 845 20.01 54.91 -78.88
N LYS A 846 20.64 55.57 -77.90
CA LYS A 846 21.41 56.80 -78.12
C LYS A 846 22.63 56.58 -79.03
N GLN A 847 23.38 55.48 -78.85
CA GLN A 847 24.45 55.09 -79.78
C GLN A 847 23.92 54.87 -81.21
N MET A 848 22.79 54.17 -81.36
CA MET A 848 22.18 53.89 -82.66
C MET A 848 21.64 55.15 -83.34
N GLN A 849 21.11 56.11 -82.58
CA GLN A 849 20.70 57.44 -83.06
C GLN A 849 21.91 58.29 -83.48
N LEU A 850 23.01 58.28 -82.71
CA LEU A 850 24.26 58.97 -83.07
C LEU A 850 24.88 58.38 -84.35
N ALA A 851 24.84 57.04 -84.52
CA ALA A 851 25.26 56.38 -85.76
C ALA A 851 24.39 56.82 -86.96
N PHE A 852 23.06 56.87 -86.81
CA PHE A 852 22.16 57.36 -87.85
C PHE A 852 22.40 58.84 -88.19
N ALA A 853 22.68 59.68 -87.19
CA ALA A 853 23.03 61.09 -87.40
C ALA A 853 24.34 61.22 -88.19
N ALA A 854 25.38 60.46 -87.82
CA ALA A 854 26.66 60.45 -88.54
C ALA A 854 26.51 59.99 -90.01
N VAL A 855 25.71 58.94 -90.26
CA VAL A 855 25.39 58.47 -91.63
C VAL A 855 24.64 59.53 -92.43
N ASN A 856 23.71 60.27 -91.81
CA ASN A 856 22.99 61.36 -92.47
C ASN A 856 23.89 62.57 -92.79
N VAL A 857 24.85 62.91 -91.91
CA VAL A 857 25.86 63.96 -92.18
C VAL A 857 26.80 63.53 -93.31
N TRP A 858 27.27 62.28 -93.32
CA TRP A 858 28.08 61.72 -94.40
C TRP A 858 27.34 61.73 -95.76
N ARG A 859 26.05 61.38 -95.76
CA ARG A 859 25.18 61.46 -96.95
C ARG A 859 25.06 62.91 -97.46
N LYS A 860 24.97 63.90 -96.57
CA LYS A 860 24.88 65.32 -96.96
C LYS A 860 26.17 65.83 -97.60
N ASN A 861 27.33 65.53 -97.00
CA ASN A 861 28.64 65.90 -97.55
C ASN A 861 28.93 65.25 -98.93
N LEU A 862 28.27 64.13 -99.25
CA LEU A 862 28.31 63.50 -100.58
C LEU A 862 27.42 64.19 -101.62
N GLN A 863 26.37 64.91 -101.21
CA GLN A 863 25.53 65.70 -102.11
C GLN A 863 26.20 67.05 -102.45
N ASP A 864 26.79 67.72 -101.45
CA ASP A 864 27.46 69.02 -101.64
C ASP A 864 28.70 68.94 -102.56
N ARG A 865 29.37 67.78 -102.65
CA ARG A 865 30.45 67.54 -103.64
C ARG A 865 29.98 67.37 -105.09
N LYS A 866 28.67 67.42 -105.37
CA LYS A 866 28.10 67.07 -106.69
C LYS A 866 27.43 68.21 -107.46
N SER A 867 27.36 69.42 -106.89
CA SER A 867 26.69 70.58 -107.51
C SER A 867 27.53 71.86 -107.36
N GLY A 868 28.40 72.16 -108.32
CA GLY A 868 29.35 73.26 -108.20
C GLY A 868 30.14 73.62 -109.45
N ARG A 869 29.45 74.04 -110.54
CA ARG A 869 30.03 74.80 -111.67
C ARG A 869 28.94 75.33 -112.63
N ALA A 870 28.46 76.56 -112.39
CA ALA A 870 27.92 77.50 -113.39
C ALA A 870 27.43 78.81 -112.70
N GLU A 871 28.13 79.91 -112.94
CA GLU A 871 27.77 81.32 -112.71
C GLU A 871 28.06 82.09 -114.03
N PRO A 872 27.75 83.39 -114.21
CA PRO A 872 26.90 84.33 -113.45
C PRO A 872 25.63 84.66 -114.32
N ASP A 873 24.94 85.81 -114.36
CA ASP A 873 25.00 87.15 -113.73
C ASP A 873 23.51 87.60 -113.41
N PRO A 874 23.05 88.89 -113.35
CA PRO A 874 22.55 89.34 -112.04
C PRO A 874 21.40 90.39 -112.02
N LYS A 875 21.21 91.03 -110.84
CA LYS A 875 20.56 92.35 -110.58
C LYS A 875 19.00 92.29 -110.69
N LYS A 876 18.22 93.04 -109.89
CA LYS A 876 18.53 94.24 -109.09
C LYS A 876 17.60 94.40 -107.85
N LYS A 877 18.01 95.32 -106.96
CA LYS A 877 17.32 95.96 -105.81
C LYS A 877 15.85 96.41 -106.10
N ALA A 878 14.97 96.70 -105.13
CA ALA A 878 14.84 96.37 -103.69
C ALA A 878 13.52 96.98 -103.11
N THR A 879 13.00 96.38 -102.02
CA THR A 879 12.11 96.94 -100.96
C THR A 879 10.94 97.89 -101.30
N PHE A 880 9.70 97.54 -100.90
CA PHE A 880 8.83 98.42 -100.07
C PHE A 880 7.76 97.62 -99.28
N ARG A 881 6.88 98.30 -98.52
CA ARG A 881 6.06 97.76 -97.41
C ARG A 881 4.54 97.71 -97.64
N ALA A 882 3.93 96.63 -97.12
CA ALA A 882 2.65 96.56 -96.39
C ALA A 882 1.29 96.68 -97.14
N ILE A 883 0.20 96.51 -96.35
CA ILE A 883 -1.23 96.82 -96.60
C ILE A 883 -2.10 95.70 -97.24
N THR A 884 -2.66 94.82 -96.36
CA THR A 884 -4.10 94.35 -96.26
C THR A 884 -4.86 93.72 -97.46
N SER A 885 -5.95 92.94 -97.32
CA SER A 885 -6.70 92.30 -96.18
C SER A 885 -7.79 91.33 -96.69
N THR A 886 -8.39 90.53 -95.75
CA THR A 886 -9.77 89.95 -95.80
C THR A 886 -10.11 88.91 -96.89
N LEU A 887 -11.11 88.02 -96.75
CA LEU A 887 -12.07 87.67 -95.67
C LEU A 887 -11.75 86.25 -95.13
N ALA A 888 -12.05 85.78 -93.91
CA ALA A 888 -13.17 85.95 -92.94
C ALA A 888 -14.43 85.10 -93.26
N SER A 889 -15.13 84.46 -92.30
CA SER A 889 -14.96 84.37 -90.81
C SER A 889 -14.57 82.91 -90.39
N SER A 890 -14.90 82.20 -89.29
CA SER A 890 -15.68 82.28 -88.01
C SER A 890 -15.35 80.99 -87.19
N PHE A 891 -15.46 80.78 -85.87
CA PHE A 891 -15.55 81.51 -84.57
C PHE A 891 -15.16 80.45 -83.47
N LYS A 892 -15.52 80.34 -82.17
CA LYS A 892 -16.38 81.06 -81.20
C LYS A 892 -15.88 81.06 -79.72
N ARG A 893 -14.58 80.78 -79.41
CA ARG A 893 -13.88 80.88 -78.07
C ARG A 893 -13.89 79.57 -77.20
N ARG A 894 -13.26 79.43 -76.00
CA ARG A 894 -12.69 80.39 -74.99
C ARG A 894 -11.77 79.75 -73.88
N ARG A 895 -10.64 80.42 -73.49
CA ARG A 895 -9.92 80.49 -72.15
C ARG A 895 -9.48 79.19 -71.42
N SER A 896 -8.51 79.12 -70.48
CA SER A 896 -7.43 80.00 -69.91
C SER A 896 -6.38 79.05 -69.22
N SER A 897 -5.04 79.23 -69.27
CA SER A 897 -4.17 80.15 -68.49
C SER A 897 -4.24 79.96 -66.95
N LYS A 898 -3.17 79.82 -66.12
CA LYS A 898 -1.68 79.64 -66.25
C LYS A 898 -1.08 79.38 -64.82
N ASP A 899 0.22 79.00 -64.71
CA ASP A 899 1.26 79.36 -63.69
C ASP A 899 0.94 79.46 -62.15
N THR A 900 1.78 79.19 -61.11
CA THR A 900 3.01 78.38 -60.82
C THR A 900 3.26 78.34 -59.27
N GLN A 901 4.02 77.35 -58.73
CA GLN A 901 5.00 77.45 -57.61
C GLN A 901 4.64 77.41 -56.08
N TYR A 902 5.22 76.41 -55.38
CA TYR A 902 5.87 76.37 -54.02
C TYR A 902 5.10 76.50 -52.65
N HIS A 903 5.27 75.45 -51.79
CA HIS A 903 5.63 75.38 -50.34
C HIS A 903 4.96 76.27 -49.23
N PRO A 904 5.09 75.92 -47.92
CA PRO A 904 5.05 74.63 -47.20
C PRO A 904 4.23 74.71 -45.86
N THR A 905 4.42 73.76 -44.90
CA THR A 905 4.15 73.88 -43.42
C THR A 905 2.67 74.05 -42.95
N ASP A 906 2.20 73.64 -41.75
CA ASP A 906 2.73 72.83 -40.62
C ASP A 906 1.58 72.30 -39.69
N ILE A 907 1.96 71.65 -38.58
CA ILE A 907 1.29 71.58 -37.25
C ILE A 907 0.12 70.59 -36.99
N THR A 908 0.31 69.91 -35.86
CA THR A 908 -0.46 68.89 -35.13
C THR A 908 -1.87 69.28 -34.62
N GLY A 909 -2.74 68.28 -34.40
CA GLY A 909 -3.94 68.39 -33.53
C GLY A 909 -4.69 67.04 -33.35
N PRO A 910 -5.05 66.59 -32.11
CA PRO A 910 -5.63 65.27 -31.85
C PRO A 910 -7.10 65.26 -31.38
N LEU A 911 -7.77 64.10 -31.45
CA LEU A 911 -8.94 63.62 -30.66
C LEU A 911 -9.30 62.18 -31.12
N ASN A 912 -10.10 61.36 -30.43
CA ASN A 912 -9.98 60.73 -29.10
C ASN A 912 -10.92 59.49 -29.06
N LEU A 913 -10.89 58.62 -28.03
CA LEU A 913 -11.71 57.39 -27.98
C LEU A 913 -13.18 57.64 -27.54
N SER A 914 -14.14 56.90 -28.13
CA SER A 914 -15.28 56.29 -27.41
C SER A 914 -16.11 55.31 -28.27
N ASP A 915 -16.31 54.09 -27.75
CA ASP A 915 -17.30 53.05 -28.13
C ASP A 915 -18.74 53.42 -27.68
N PRO A 916 -19.80 52.58 -27.86
CA PRO A 916 -20.13 51.58 -28.89
C PRO A 916 -21.62 51.63 -29.36
N SER A 917 -22.03 50.86 -30.41
CA SER A 917 -23.32 50.11 -30.40
C SER A 917 -23.63 49.24 -31.65
N VAL A 918 -23.82 47.93 -31.42
CA VAL A 918 -24.86 47.01 -31.94
C VAL A 918 -25.57 47.32 -33.28
N SER A 919 -25.43 46.39 -34.25
CA SER A 919 -26.58 45.81 -34.99
C SER A 919 -26.24 44.48 -35.68
N THR A 920 -26.97 43.41 -35.35
CA THR A 920 -26.98 42.12 -36.07
C THR A 920 -27.83 42.17 -37.34
N VAL A 921 -27.51 41.36 -38.37
CA VAL A 921 -28.49 40.55 -39.14
C VAL A 921 -27.77 39.59 -40.10
N VAL A 922 -28.17 38.31 -40.06
CA VAL A 922 -27.87 37.18 -40.98
C VAL A 922 -26.41 37.01 -41.42
#